data_AF-A0A5N6BIB1-F1
#
_entry.id   AF-A0A5N6BIB1-F1
#
_cell.length_a   1.000
_cell.length_b   1.000
_cell.length_c   1.000
_cell.angle_alpha   90.00
_cell.angle_beta   90.00
_cell.angle_gamma   90.00
#
_symmetry.space_group_name_H-M   'P 1'
#
loop_
_entity.id
_entity.type
_entity.pdbx_description
1 polymer ?
#
loop_
_entity_poly.entity_id
_entity_poly.type
_entity_poly.pdbx_seq_one_letter_code
_entity_poly.pdbx_strand_id
1 'polypeptide(L)'
;MEASQRDRVLPKGWQESKDLALATAGDSTGFHLLVAEASTGYQWRTLATLSEPGMDTDQWIGNACLTGSGKRVMAVYAPRHFTNRPQLFARGAFAAIIDVDSGAVTKLKDQVTLAYFNPGCGADGTVALTQGADEEHPTSRLLRVETGGGKVTDSVVIPGQITSAVPYRDGFVAARGNALVSLSTTGKMKSLAVAASVPFDVHVDAQGGVAFAEQATGDVTVRYHAEGKTRMLAKGPLGALSVRSGSDGRVFLLGETDEVRSLPGKTSLLPGPAAGQISSDGKLVVKSAARSGLRQGLRGDPRDTRIPGVGKDSGGPEAIDVAAEVPATEANLNFEVSPAARQAPEIRTGSVLNPRLAAIAKSRAKKTVGAAEKPAATSASGAALAAESPIDDGYTCAVPRNDPNLQVYQPHWRQVEWAVDQLVQKRLQVTRSNWKSLKLTNWSPQAEFPAYDLEGKGRVPTNIMLGILAQESNLWQAQRRVAEGELGNPLVGNYYGVDIYDDDPSNDWAIDFSKADCGYGISQQTDHMRKAGSERPGETAWPADKQKAVALDYVTNIAAGLRTLTEKWNQIWIDTGGAMKANDGNAAKLENWYYAIWAYNSGWHPEKEANGTDANGDPNNGAWGLGWTNNPSNSYWKPGRHPFLDGNTYADAATPQYWPYQEKVLGWAAWPITKTYWDPAQGKTVEQAGYNAAWWNHNDYRSAVVPVIQKANLFAVDVNAFCTADNNCQPGTTNYESPATSTAGTCLRADFKCWWHMPKTWKSDCTTQCGNEGTIRYSDDKWRSTEREDPQDYWYPCQTPGLPSGAKIVDDVPSTVPAFRGGCDNSGWTNSGTFSLEFGRDSAGRVPAKADFQQLGNGFGGHEWFGYARNASHNGAVMRVIGTWTLNQQINGPAQVFVHLPDHYGYTRQARYDVHTAQGIRSRVISQRPVKANAGQQANRWVSLGVFAFSGTPKVSLSTLNGEGVGDESVVFDAVAFFPTTCP
;
A
#
# COMPACT_ATOMS: atom_id res chain seq x y z
N MET A 1 10.89 -5.41 -28.75
CA MET A 1 10.69 -5.82 -30.15
C MET A 1 11.73 -5.15 -31.03
N GLU A 2 12.53 -5.94 -31.76
CA GLU A 2 13.50 -5.41 -32.73
C GLU A 2 12.79 -4.71 -33.89
N ALA A 3 13.44 -3.70 -34.50
CA ALA A 3 12.86 -2.93 -35.59
C ALA A 3 12.48 -3.82 -36.80
N SER A 4 13.29 -4.85 -37.08
CA SER A 4 13.09 -5.83 -38.16
C SER A 4 11.84 -6.69 -38.02
N GLN A 5 11.29 -6.84 -36.81
CA GLN A 5 10.14 -7.71 -36.53
C GLN A 5 8.81 -6.96 -36.61
N ARG A 6 8.82 -5.62 -36.60
CA ARG A 6 7.61 -4.80 -36.44
C ARG A 6 6.62 -5.00 -37.57
N ASP A 7 7.07 -4.98 -38.82
CA ASP A 7 6.18 -5.14 -39.99
C ASP A 7 5.55 -6.54 -40.11
N ARG A 8 6.13 -7.54 -39.43
CA ARG A 8 5.56 -8.90 -39.33
C ARG A 8 4.56 -9.01 -38.18
N VAL A 9 4.85 -8.37 -37.06
CA VAL A 9 4.13 -8.55 -35.80
C VAL A 9 2.96 -7.57 -35.68
N LEU A 10 3.14 -6.33 -36.14
CA LEU A 10 2.13 -5.28 -36.03
C LEU A 10 1.23 -5.23 -37.26
N PRO A 11 0.01 -4.66 -37.14
CA PRO A 11 -0.86 -4.45 -38.28
C PRO A 11 -0.19 -3.56 -39.35
N LYS A 12 -0.55 -3.77 -40.62
CA LYS A 12 -0.12 -2.88 -41.71
C LYS A 12 -0.50 -1.43 -41.40
N GLY A 13 0.42 -0.50 -41.69
CA GLY A 13 0.23 0.93 -41.42
C GLY A 13 0.41 1.32 -39.95
N TRP A 14 1.08 0.50 -39.13
CA TRP A 14 1.32 0.81 -37.71
C TRP A 14 2.08 2.12 -37.52
N GLN A 15 2.95 2.51 -38.45
CA GLN A 15 3.75 3.74 -38.40
C GLN A 15 2.89 5.02 -38.37
N GLU A 16 1.69 4.97 -38.98
CA GLU A 16 0.75 6.11 -39.05
C GLU A 16 -0.41 5.97 -38.03
N SER A 17 -0.41 4.88 -37.25
CA SER A 17 -1.48 4.57 -36.31
C SER A 17 -1.41 5.46 -35.07
N LYS A 18 -2.57 6.04 -34.70
CA LYS A 18 -2.75 6.82 -33.46
C LYS A 18 -3.08 5.97 -32.24
N ASP A 19 -3.11 4.65 -32.42
CA ASP A 19 -3.43 3.70 -31.35
C ASP A 19 -2.44 3.83 -30.18
N LEU A 20 -3.00 3.98 -28.98
CA LEU A 20 -2.29 4.19 -27.73
C LEU A 20 -2.64 3.10 -26.74
N ALA A 21 -1.64 2.34 -26.28
CA ALA A 21 -1.79 1.41 -25.17
C ALA A 21 -1.48 2.12 -23.84
N LEU A 22 -2.26 1.77 -22.82
CA LEU A 22 -2.04 2.16 -21.42
C LEU A 22 -1.79 0.89 -20.61
N ALA A 23 -0.89 0.98 -19.64
CA ALA A 23 -0.69 -0.02 -18.60
C ALA A 23 -0.39 0.68 -17.28
N THR A 24 -0.67 0.01 -16.17
CA THR A 24 -0.41 0.54 -14.83
C THR A 24 0.25 -0.51 -13.96
N ALA A 25 1.20 -0.09 -13.13
CA ALA A 25 1.74 -0.87 -12.02
C ALA A 25 2.26 0.11 -10.97
N GLY A 26 2.41 -0.30 -9.72
CA GLY A 26 2.93 0.60 -8.70
C GLY A 26 3.92 -0.07 -7.77
N ASP A 27 4.82 0.75 -7.23
CA ASP A 27 5.80 0.38 -6.23
C ASP A 27 5.80 1.27 -5.00
N SER A 28 6.83 1.22 -4.15
CA SER A 28 6.94 2.10 -2.98
C SER A 28 7.23 3.56 -3.36
N THR A 29 7.65 3.83 -4.60
CA THR A 29 7.95 5.16 -5.12
C THR A 29 6.75 5.84 -5.77
N GLY A 30 5.77 5.07 -6.28
CA GLY A 30 4.53 5.63 -6.80
C GLY A 30 3.69 4.66 -7.62
N PHE A 31 2.50 5.10 -8.02
CA PHE A 31 1.65 4.44 -9.01
C PHE A 31 2.07 4.91 -10.41
N HIS A 32 2.66 4.00 -11.19
CA HIS A 32 3.20 4.29 -12.52
C HIS A 32 2.15 4.06 -13.60
N LEU A 33 1.94 5.09 -14.42
CA LEU A 33 1.18 5.02 -15.66
C LEU A 33 2.17 4.90 -16.81
N LEU A 34 2.06 3.81 -17.57
CA LEU A 34 2.90 3.54 -18.74
C LEU A 34 2.06 3.68 -20.00
N VAL A 35 2.63 4.30 -21.04
CA VAL A 35 1.99 4.39 -22.36
C VAL A 35 2.91 3.94 -23.48
N ALA A 36 2.31 3.41 -24.54
CA ALA A 36 3.01 2.99 -25.74
C ALA A 36 2.17 3.28 -26.99
N GLU A 37 2.75 3.97 -27.96
CA GLU A 37 2.09 4.33 -29.23
C GLU A 37 2.43 3.31 -30.32
N ALA A 38 1.42 2.92 -31.10
CA ALA A 38 1.60 2.02 -32.23
C ALA A 38 2.64 2.54 -33.22
N SER A 39 2.62 3.85 -33.54
CA SER A 39 3.56 4.54 -34.45
C SER A 39 5.04 4.41 -34.09
N THR A 40 5.34 4.09 -32.82
CA THR A 40 6.72 3.86 -32.33
C THR A 40 7.09 2.38 -32.28
N GLY A 41 6.17 1.49 -32.66
CA GLY A 41 6.26 0.05 -32.47
C GLY A 41 5.96 -0.38 -31.03
N TYR A 42 5.08 0.35 -30.34
CA TYR A 42 4.78 0.19 -28.91
C TYR A 42 6.01 0.25 -28.00
N GLN A 43 6.85 1.27 -28.17
CA GLN A 43 7.92 1.52 -27.21
C GLN A 43 7.36 2.21 -25.97
N TRP A 44 7.28 1.47 -24.86
CA TRP A 44 6.78 1.97 -23.58
C TRP A 44 7.60 3.15 -23.03
N ARG A 45 6.90 4.08 -22.38
CA ARG A 45 7.45 5.15 -21.55
C ARG A 45 6.58 5.36 -20.32
N THR A 46 7.17 5.87 -19.25
CA THR A 46 6.45 6.33 -18.07
C THR A 46 5.79 7.66 -18.38
N LEU A 47 4.45 7.67 -18.39
CA LEU A 47 3.65 8.87 -18.57
C LEU A 47 3.64 9.72 -17.29
N ALA A 48 3.35 9.09 -16.16
CA ALA A 48 3.26 9.71 -14.85
C ALA A 48 3.61 8.70 -13.75
N THR A 49 4.15 9.19 -12.64
CA THR A 49 4.29 8.46 -11.38
C THR A 49 3.53 9.24 -10.32
N LEU A 50 2.46 8.66 -9.77
CA LEU A 50 1.59 9.33 -8.82
C LEU A 50 1.92 8.90 -7.39
N SER A 51 2.16 9.87 -6.52
CA SER A 51 2.42 9.67 -5.08
C SER A 51 2.01 10.91 -4.30
N GLU A 52 1.71 10.77 -3.01
CA GLU A 52 1.51 11.91 -2.12
C GLU A 52 2.72 12.08 -1.18
N PRO A 53 3.42 13.24 -1.23
CA PRO A 53 4.57 13.47 -0.37
C PRO A 53 4.25 13.28 1.11
N GLY A 54 5.05 12.46 1.80
CA GLY A 54 4.88 12.15 3.21
C GLY A 54 3.93 10.99 3.52
N MET A 55 3.34 10.33 2.51
CA MET A 55 2.67 9.04 2.67
C MET A 55 3.60 7.91 2.24
N ASP A 56 3.97 7.05 3.18
CA ASP A 56 4.83 5.90 2.92
C ASP A 56 4.02 4.61 2.76
N THR A 57 4.41 3.77 1.80
CA THR A 57 3.72 2.53 1.49
C THR A 57 4.66 1.54 0.81
N ASP A 58 4.39 0.24 0.99
CA ASP A 58 5.11 -0.85 0.33
C ASP A 58 4.75 -0.93 -1.16
N GLN A 59 3.56 -0.43 -1.47
CA GLN A 59 3.05 -0.38 -2.82
C GLN A 59 1.97 0.70 -2.94
N TRP A 60 2.08 1.51 -3.99
CA TRP A 60 0.96 2.26 -4.53
C TRP A 60 0.16 1.38 -5.51
N ILE A 61 -1.16 1.46 -5.44
CA ILE A 61 -2.10 0.73 -6.30
C ILE A 61 -3.15 1.69 -6.85
N GLY A 62 -3.87 1.29 -7.88
CA GLY A 62 -4.88 2.14 -8.47
C GLY A 62 -5.57 1.54 -9.69
N ASN A 63 -6.48 2.34 -10.24
CA ASN A 63 -7.15 2.11 -11.52
C ASN A 63 -6.91 3.33 -12.42
N ALA A 64 -6.87 3.13 -13.73
CA ALA A 64 -6.79 4.23 -14.69
C ALA A 64 -7.59 3.90 -15.96
N CYS A 65 -8.13 4.93 -16.60
CA CYS A 65 -8.75 4.83 -17.91
C CYS A 65 -8.34 5.97 -18.82
N LEU A 66 -8.13 5.66 -20.10
CA LEU A 66 -7.94 6.65 -21.15
C LEU A 66 -9.30 7.28 -21.49
N THR A 67 -9.38 8.61 -21.49
CA THR A 67 -10.60 9.33 -21.90
C THR A 67 -10.90 9.06 -23.37
N GLY A 68 -12.17 9.13 -23.78
CA GLY A 68 -12.57 8.93 -25.17
C GLY A 68 -11.90 9.89 -26.15
N SER A 69 -11.44 11.05 -25.69
CA SER A 69 -10.62 12.00 -26.47
C SER A 69 -9.24 11.47 -26.87
N GLY A 70 -8.72 10.45 -26.17
CA GLY A 70 -7.36 9.92 -26.33
C GLY A 70 -6.25 10.83 -25.80
N LYS A 71 -6.56 12.04 -25.29
CA LYS A 71 -5.57 13.05 -24.88
C LYS A 71 -5.28 13.05 -23.38
N ARG A 72 -6.16 12.45 -22.58
CA ARG A 72 -6.07 12.47 -21.12
C ARG A 72 -6.30 11.08 -20.55
N VAL A 73 -5.56 10.75 -19.50
CA VAL A 73 -5.83 9.59 -18.63
C VAL A 73 -6.38 10.11 -17.31
N MET A 74 -7.43 9.46 -16.80
CA MET A 74 -7.88 9.64 -15.43
C MET A 74 -7.37 8.48 -14.59
N ALA A 75 -6.79 8.79 -13.43
CA ALA A 75 -6.30 7.79 -12.48
C ALA A 75 -6.92 8.00 -11.09
N VAL A 76 -7.15 6.88 -10.40
CA VAL A 76 -7.46 6.82 -8.98
C VAL A 76 -6.42 5.93 -8.32
N TYR A 77 -5.74 6.41 -7.28
CA TYR A 77 -4.61 5.72 -6.68
C TYR A 77 -4.54 5.92 -5.16
N ALA A 78 -3.95 4.95 -4.47
CA ALA A 78 -3.78 4.96 -3.02
C ALA A 78 -2.66 3.99 -2.58
N PRO A 79 -2.16 4.12 -1.34
CA PRO A 79 -1.40 3.07 -0.68
C PRO A 79 -2.17 1.74 -0.59
N ARG A 80 -1.49 0.60 -0.81
CA ARG A 80 -2.08 -0.74 -0.81
C ARG A 80 -2.85 -1.06 0.48
N HIS A 81 -2.32 -0.64 1.62
CA HIS A 81 -2.91 -0.93 2.93
C HIS A 81 -4.29 -0.26 3.14
N PHE A 82 -4.69 0.71 2.31
CA PHE A 82 -6.05 1.27 2.37
C PHE A 82 -7.11 0.21 2.05
N THR A 83 -6.73 -0.85 1.33
CA THR A 83 -7.63 -1.98 1.02
C THR A 83 -7.98 -2.84 2.24
N ASN A 84 -7.39 -2.58 3.40
CA ASN A 84 -7.69 -3.27 4.66
C ASN A 84 -8.60 -2.43 5.58
N ARG A 85 -8.99 -1.21 5.19
CA ARG A 85 -9.80 -0.28 6.00
C ARG A 85 -11.02 0.22 5.18
N PRO A 86 -12.27 -0.07 5.59
CA PRO A 86 -13.47 0.27 4.84
C PRO A 86 -13.57 1.73 4.35
N GLN A 87 -13.39 2.68 5.25
CA GLN A 87 -13.50 4.11 4.99
C GLN A 87 -12.42 4.61 4.01
N LEU A 88 -11.19 4.11 4.13
CA LEU A 88 -10.10 4.46 3.20
C LEU A 88 -10.34 3.87 1.82
N PHE A 89 -10.88 2.66 1.75
CA PHE A 89 -11.26 2.03 0.48
C PHE A 89 -12.42 2.76 -0.19
N ALA A 90 -13.45 3.15 0.56
CA ALA A 90 -14.66 3.78 0.03
C ALA A 90 -14.45 5.24 -0.35
N ARG A 91 -13.56 5.97 0.35
CA ARG A 91 -13.47 7.44 0.24
C ARG A 91 -12.07 8.03 0.34
N GLY A 92 -11.02 7.23 0.56
CA GLY A 92 -9.66 7.73 0.84
C GLY A 92 -8.71 7.84 -0.36
N ALA A 93 -9.06 7.33 -1.54
CA ALA A 93 -8.16 7.32 -2.69
C ALA A 93 -8.05 8.70 -3.36
N PHE A 94 -6.87 9.01 -3.91
CA PHE A 94 -6.59 10.25 -4.64
C PHE A 94 -6.98 10.10 -6.11
N ALA A 95 -7.33 11.22 -6.75
CA ALA A 95 -7.71 11.26 -8.15
C ALA A 95 -6.85 12.27 -8.93
N ALA A 96 -6.43 11.91 -10.15
CA ALA A 96 -5.59 12.77 -10.98
C ALA A 96 -5.89 12.64 -12.47
N ILE A 97 -5.80 13.77 -13.18
CA ILE A 97 -5.87 13.87 -14.64
C ILE A 97 -4.45 13.99 -15.17
N ILE A 98 -4.10 13.19 -16.18
CA ILE A 98 -2.76 13.14 -16.76
C ILE A 98 -2.86 13.48 -18.25
N ASP A 99 -2.07 14.45 -18.70
CA ASP A 99 -1.88 14.77 -20.11
C ASP A 99 -1.05 13.70 -20.81
N VAL A 100 -1.58 13.09 -21.89
CA VAL A 100 -0.91 12.00 -22.59
C VAL A 100 0.40 12.44 -23.25
N ASP A 101 0.45 13.65 -23.81
CA ASP A 101 1.62 14.12 -24.57
C ASP A 101 2.76 14.52 -23.64
N SER A 102 2.48 15.39 -22.67
CA SER A 102 3.47 15.97 -21.76
C SER A 102 3.73 15.16 -20.48
N GLY A 103 2.78 14.33 -20.07
CA GLY A 103 2.78 13.69 -18.75
C GLY A 103 2.38 14.61 -17.59
N ALA A 104 1.90 15.82 -17.87
CA ALA A 104 1.50 16.78 -16.83
C ALA A 104 0.31 16.25 -16.01
N VAL A 105 0.47 16.24 -14.69
CA VAL A 105 -0.50 15.74 -13.73
C VAL A 105 -1.26 16.91 -13.09
N THR A 106 -2.58 16.85 -13.15
CA THR A 106 -3.50 17.72 -12.41
C THR A 106 -4.28 16.87 -11.41
N LYS A 107 -3.86 16.89 -10.15
CA LYS A 107 -4.56 16.22 -9.06
C LYS A 107 -5.87 16.93 -8.74
N LEU A 108 -6.90 16.18 -8.38
CA LEU A 108 -8.20 16.71 -7.95
C LEU A 108 -8.27 16.79 -6.43
N LYS A 109 -8.99 17.78 -5.91
CA LYS A 109 -9.13 17.98 -4.47
C LYS A 109 -9.95 16.85 -3.79
N ASP A 110 -10.91 16.27 -4.49
CA ASP A 110 -11.85 15.32 -3.91
C ASP A 110 -11.23 13.91 -3.86
N GLN A 111 -11.31 13.27 -2.69
CA GLN A 111 -10.95 11.85 -2.53
C GLN A 111 -12.14 10.96 -2.87
N VAL A 112 -11.87 9.72 -3.30
CA VAL A 112 -12.82 8.84 -3.97
C VAL A 112 -12.59 7.38 -3.59
N THR A 113 -13.46 6.47 -4.04
CA THR A 113 -13.30 5.03 -3.79
C THR A 113 -12.19 4.43 -4.65
N LEU A 114 -11.48 3.44 -4.12
CA LEU A 114 -10.53 2.62 -4.88
C LEU A 114 -11.21 1.47 -5.66
N ALA A 115 -12.53 1.31 -5.56
CA ALA A 115 -13.27 0.23 -6.20
C ALA A 115 -13.02 0.14 -7.73
N TYR A 116 -13.13 -1.07 -8.29
CA TYR A 116 -12.74 -1.39 -9.68
C TYR A 116 -13.38 -0.52 -10.76
N PHE A 117 -14.57 0.02 -10.48
CA PHE A 117 -15.35 0.81 -11.43
C PHE A 117 -14.98 2.30 -11.45
N ASN A 118 -14.00 2.71 -10.63
CA ASN A 118 -13.59 4.10 -10.49
C ASN A 118 -12.13 4.26 -10.92
N PRO A 119 -11.79 5.13 -11.89
CA PRO A 119 -12.64 6.12 -12.57
C PRO A 119 -13.53 5.54 -13.68
N GLY A 120 -14.66 6.20 -13.96
CA GLY A 120 -15.56 5.88 -15.07
C GLY A 120 -15.41 6.84 -16.25
N CYS A 121 -14.56 6.53 -17.22
CA CYS A 121 -14.33 7.38 -18.40
C CYS A 121 -15.52 7.36 -19.38
N GLY A 122 -15.90 8.54 -19.88
CA GLY A 122 -16.90 8.69 -20.94
C GLY A 122 -16.31 8.57 -22.36
N ALA A 123 -17.19 8.67 -23.36
CA ALA A 123 -16.85 8.65 -24.79
C ALA A 123 -16.11 9.92 -25.27
N ASP A 124 -16.00 10.95 -24.42
CA ASP A 124 -15.41 12.26 -24.71
C ASP A 124 -14.30 12.61 -23.69
N GLY A 125 -14.16 13.90 -23.34
CA GLY A 125 -13.24 14.40 -22.32
C GLY A 125 -13.81 14.42 -20.90
N THR A 126 -14.96 13.79 -20.65
CA THR A 126 -15.62 13.79 -19.34
C THR A 126 -15.38 12.47 -18.61
N VAL A 127 -15.29 12.52 -17.28
CA VAL A 127 -15.13 11.36 -16.40
C VAL A 127 -16.09 11.44 -15.21
N ALA A 128 -16.59 10.30 -14.76
CA ALA A 128 -17.29 10.17 -13.50
C ALA A 128 -16.35 9.60 -12.44
N LEU A 129 -16.40 10.17 -11.24
CA LEU A 129 -15.77 9.61 -10.05
C LEU A 129 -16.82 9.29 -8.99
N THR A 130 -16.54 8.30 -8.16
CA THR A 130 -17.44 7.87 -7.09
C THR A 130 -16.75 7.96 -5.73
N GLN A 131 -17.43 8.54 -4.75
CA GLN A 131 -17.22 8.24 -3.33
C GLN A 131 -18.24 7.18 -2.93
N GLY A 132 -17.77 6.09 -2.33
CA GLY A 132 -18.59 4.93 -2.00
C GLY A 132 -19.42 5.10 -0.73
N ALA A 133 -20.45 4.25 -0.58
CA ALA A 133 -21.21 4.10 0.65
C ALA A 133 -20.65 2.97 1.55
N ASP A 134 -20.55 3.22 2.85
CA ASP A 134 -20.17 2.22 3.86
C ASP A 134 -21.04 2.37 5.12
N GLU A 135 -20.72 1.63 6.18
CA GLU A 135 -21.48 1.66 7.45
C GLU A 135 -21.43 3.04 8.12
N GLU A 136 -20.32 3.79 7.99
CA GLU A 136 -20.17 5.14 8.55
C GLU A 136 -20.78 6.23 7.66
N HIS A 137 -20.79 6.01 6.35
CA HIS A 137 -21.29 6.93 5.34
C HIS A 137 -22.26 6.22 4.40
N PRO A 138 -23.57 6.12 4.73
CA PRO A 138 -24.55 5.33 3.97
C PRO A 138 -25.01 5.97 2.65
N THR A 139 -24.19 6.85 2.06
CA THR A 139 -24.48 7.57 0.81
C THR A 139 -23.34 7.38 -0.18
N SER A 140 -23.66 7.39 -1.47
CA SER A 140 -22.68 7.52 -2.55
C SER A 140 -22.65 8.97 -3.04
N ARG A 141 -21.49 9.47 -3.45
CA ARG A 141 -21.36 10.77 -4.12
C ARG A 141 -20.72 10.58 -5.49
N LEU A 142 -21.35 11.07 -6.55
CA LEU A 142 -20.79 11.06 -7.89
C LEU A 142 -20.29 12.44 -8.26
N LEU A 143 -19.10 12.51 -8.84
CA LEU A 143 -18.45 13.73 -9.30
C LEU A 143 -18.30 13.66 -10.82
N ARG A 144 -18.77 14.68 -11.55
CA ARG A 144 -18.53 14.82 -12.98
C ARG A 144 -17.29 15.69 -13.17
N VAL A 145 -16.31 15.21 -13.94
CA VAL A 145 -15.03 15.87 -14.16
C VAL A 145 -14.86 16.15 -15.64
N GLU A 146 -14.62 17.41 -15.99
CA GLU A 146 -14.19 17.80 -17.34
C GLU A 146 -12.66 17.88 -17.36
N THR A 147 -12.03 17.02 -18.18
CA THR A 147 -10.60 16.76 -18.08
C THR A 147 -9.73 17.82 -18.78
N GLY A 148 -10.26 18.55 -19.75
CA GLY A 148 -9.54 19.63 -20.43
C GLY A 148 -9.33 20.85 -19.54
N GLY A 149 -10.33 21.20 -18.73
CA GLY A 149 -10.31 22.30 -17.77
C GLY A 149 -9.84 21.89 -16.37
N GLY A 150 -9.71 20.59 -16.09
CA GLY A 150 -9.19 20.06 -14.83
C GLY A 150 -10.11 20.28 -13.63
N LYS A 151 -11.43 20.28 -13.84
CA LYS A 151 -12.41 20.68 -12.81
C LYS A 151 -13.53 19.68 -12.65
N VAL A 152 -13.96 19.50 -11.40
CA VAL A 152 -15.26 18.93 -11.07
C VAL A 152 -16.34 19.93 -11.48
N THR A 153 -17.20 19.58 -12.42
CA THR A 153 -18.29 20.44 -12.91
C THR A 153 -19.55 20.25 -12.09
N ASP A 154 -19.81 19.02 -11.64
CA ASP A 154 -21.05 18.66 -10.94
C ASP A 154 -20.76 17.63 -9.85
N SER A 155 -21.61 17.63 -8.81
CA SER A 155 -21.56 16.69 -7.71
C SER A 155 -22.96 16.33 -7.27
N VAL A 156 -23.26 15.04 -7.14
CA VAL A 156 -24.57 14.52 -6.71
C VAL A 156 -24.40 13.51 -5.59
N VAL A 157 -25.15 13.68 -4.49
CA VAL A 157 -25.18 12.76 -3.35
C VAL A 157 -26.45 11.93 -3.42
N ILE A 158 -26.33 10.61 -3.25
CA ILE A 158 -27.42 9.66 -3.40
C ILE A 158 -27.40 8.68 -2.21
N PRO A 159 -28.54 8.47 -1.52
CA PRO A 159 -28.65 7.43 -0.50
C PRO A 159 -28.43 6.03 -1.06
N GLY A 160 -27.63 5.24 -0.34
CA GLY A 160 -27.26 3.88 -0.70
C GLY A 160 -26.10 3.79 -1.69
N GLN A 161 -25.90 2.57 -2.22
CA GLN A 161 -24.74 2.24 -3.04
C GLN A 161 -25.03 2.50 -4.52
N ILE A 162 -24.19 3.32 -5.15
CA ILE A 162 -24.17 3.58 -6.60
C ILE A 162 -22.79 3.19 -7.13
N THR A 163 -22.74 2.34 -8.15
CA THR A 163 -21.49 1.82 -8.72
C THR A 163 -21.45 2.00 -10.23
N SER A 164 -20.29 1.76 -10.85
CA SER A 164 -20.15 1.76 -12.32
C SER A 164 -20.68 3.02 -13.00
N ALA A 165 -20.51 4.18 -12.34
CA ALA A 165 -20.97 5.45 -12.87
C ALA A 165 -20.06 5.89 -14.01
N VAL A 166 -20.66 6.28 -15.14
CA VAL A 166 -19.97 6.91 -16.27
C VAL A 166 -20.77 8.12 -16.76
N PRO A 167 -20.12 9.14 -17.36
CA PRO A 167 -20.80 10.28 -17.94
C PRO A 167 -21.80 9.85 -19.00
N TYR A 168 -23.01 10.40 -18.92
CA TYR A 168 -24.09 10.10 -19.87
C TYR A 168 -24.96 11.32 -20.06
N ARG A 169 -24.95 11.88 -21.29
CA ARG A 169 -25.58 13.18 -21.59
C ARG A 169 -25.08 14.23 -20.60
N ASP A 170 -25.97 15.04 -20.05
CA ASP A 170 -25.67 16.06 -19.04
C ASP A 170 -25.50 15.49 -17.61
N GLY A 171 -25.61 14.17 -17.42
CA GLY A 171 -25.56 13.53 -16.11
C GLY A 171 -24.72 12.25 -16.10
N PHE A 172 -25.25 11.20 -15.50
CA PHE A 172 -24.57 9.91 -15.37
C PHE A 172 -25.50 8.78 -15.80
N VAL A 173 -24.89 7.67 -16.20
CA VAL A 173 -25.51 6.35 -16.11
C VAL A 173 -24.71 5.55 -15.09
N ALA A 174 -25.40 4.79 -14.26
CA ALA A 174 -24.77 4.03 -13.18
C ALA A 174 -25.58 2.77 -12.85
N ALA A 175 -24.98 1.90 -12.05
CA ALA A 175 -25.65 0.75 -11.45
C ALA A 175 -26.21 1.12 -10.07
N ARG A 176 -27.45 0.72 -9.82
CA ARG A 176 -28.10 0.78 -8.51
C ARG A 176 -28.91 -0.49 -8.31
N GLY A 177 -28.50 -1.35 -7.40
CA GLY A 177 -29.02 -2.73 -7.35
C GLY A 177 -28.92 -3.36 -8.73
N ASN A 178 -29.94 -4.09 -9.18
CA ASN A 178 -30.00 -4.65 -10.54
C ASN A 178 -30.51 -3.71 -11.64
N ALA A 179 -30.64 -2.41 -11.38
CA ALA A 179 -31.04 -1.45 -12.41
C ALA A 179 -29.84 -0.69 -12.98
N LEU A 180 -29.84 -0.53 -14.30
CA LEU A 180 -29.11 0.53 -14.96
C LEU A 180 -29.94 1.80 -14.87
N VAL A 181 -29.44 2.84 -14.23
CA VAL A 181 -30.17 4.08 -13.99
C VAL A 181 -29.48 5.27 -14.66
N SER A 182 -30.25 6.15 -15.27
CA SER A 182 -29.80 7.51 -15.60
C SER A 182 -30.00 8.42 -14.41
N LEU A 183 -29.04 9.31 -14.20
CA LEU A 183 -28.96 10.24 -13.08
C LEU A 183 -28.64 11.63 -13.60
N SER A 184 -29.53 12.60 -13.37
CA SER A 184 -29.22 14.01 -13.63
C SER A 184 -28.25 14.57 -12.57
N THR A 185 -27.64 15.71 -12.88
CA THR A 185 -26.78 16.45 -11.92
C THR A 185 -27.54 16.96 -10.70
N THR A 186 -28.87 17.04 -10.76
CA THR A 186 -29.72 17.39 -9.60
C THR A 186 -30.20 16.17 -8.82
N GLY A 187 -29.69 14.97 -9.09
CA GLY A 187 -30.07 13.74 -8.38
C GLY A 187 -31.36 13.08 -8.82
N LYS A 188 -32.05 13.59 -9.86
CA LYS A 188 -33.21 12.88 -10.43
C LYS A 188 -32.74 11.59 -11.10
N MET A 189 -33.33 10.48 -10.69
CA MET A 189 -32.99 9.13 -11.15
C MET A 189 -34.13 8.56 -12.00
N LYS A 190 -33.78 7.84 -13.07
CA LYS A 190 -34.72 7.10 -13.91
C LYS A 190 -34.12 5.75 -14.29
N SER A 191 -34.88 4.67 -14.14
CA SER A 191 -34.48 3.35 -14.63
C SER A 191 -34.44 3.31 -16.16
N LEU A 192 -33.35 2.80 -16.71
CA LEU A 192 -33.15 2.58 -18.15
C LEU A 192 -33.35 1.11 -18.52
N ALA A 193 -32.83 0.22 -17.69
CA ALA A 193 -32.94 -1.23 -17.87
C ALA A 193 -32.91 -1.93 -16.51
N VAL A 194 -33.62 -3.05 -16.43
CA VAL A 194 -33.49 -4.03 -15.34
C VAL A 194 -32.57 -5.14 -15.84
N ALA A 195 -31.57 -5.48 -15.04
CA ALA A 195 -30.56 -6.48 -15.31
C ALA A 195 -30.73 -7.70 -14.39
N ALA A 196 -30.04 -8.79 -14.71
CA ALA A 196 -30.05 -10.02 -13.89
C ALA A 196 -29.24 -9.88 -12.59
N SER A 197 -28.28 -8.95 -12.56
CA SER A 197 -27.41 -8.64 -11.42
C SER A 197 -27.17 -7.14 -11.35
N VAL A 198 -26.34 -6.69 -10.39
CA VAL A 198 -25.79 -5.33 -10.45
C VAL A 198 -25.04 -5.15 -11.78
N PRO A 199 -25.38 -4.16 -12.62
CA PRO A 199 -24.63 -3.89 -13.85
C PRO A 199 -23.17 -3.53 -13.55
N PHE A 200 -22.25 -4.07 -14.35
CA PHE A 200 -20.82 -3.77 -14.28
C PHE A 200 -20.24 -3.59 -15.68
N ASP A 201 -18.97 -3.18 -15.78
CA ASP A 201 -18.32 -2.81 -17.05
C ASP A 201 -19.21 -1.89 -17.92
N VAL A 202 -19.77 -0.84 -17.29
CA VAL A 202 -20.69 0.10 -17.93
C VAL A 202 -19.89 1.10 -18.77
N HIS A 203 -20.17 1.17 -20.07
CA HIS A 203 -19.52 2.08 -21.01
C HIS A 203 -20.53 2.71 -21.97
N VAL A 204 -20.29 3.97 -22.35
CA VAL A 204 -21.13 4.70 -23.31
C VAL A 204 -20.39 4.81 -24.63
N ASP A 205 -21.06 4.55 -25.75
CA ASP A 205 -20.50 4.72 -27.09
C ASP A 205 -20.68 6.16 -27.64
N ALA A 206 -20.10 6.42 -28.81
CA ALA A 206 -20.19 7.74 -29.46
C ALA A 206 -21.61 8.16 -29.84
N GLN A 207 -22.55 7.22 -29.95
CA GLN A 207 -23.95 7.46 -30.29
C GLN A 207 -24.83 7.65 -29.03
N GLY A 208 -24.25 7.53 -27.83
CA GLY A 208 -24.97 7.60 -26.57
C GLY A 208 -25.71 6.32 -26.21
N GLY A 209 -25.36 5.19 -26.83
CA GLY A 209 -25.78 3.87 -26.36
C GLY A 209 -24.94 3.41 -25.17
N VAL A 210 -25.54 2.62 -24.28
CA VAL A 210 -24.88 2.14 -23.06
C VAL A 210 -24.68 0.63 -23.16
N ALA A 211 -23.43 0.19 -23.26
CA ALA A 211 -23.05 -1.20 -23.10
C ALA A 211 -22.77 -1.49 -21.62
N PHE A 212 -23.24 -2.64 -21.13
CA PHE A 212 -22.98 -3.07 -19.75
C PHE A 212 -23.02 -4.60 -19.66
N ALA A 213 -22.31 -5.16 -18.70
CA ALA A 213 -22.36 -6.58 -18.37
C ALA A 213 -23.31 -6.84 -17.20
N GLU A 214 -23.98 -7.98 -17.27
CA GLU A 214 -24.72 -8.60 -16.16
C GLU A 214 -24.28 -10.06 -16.02
N GLN A 215 -24.36 -10.60 -14.81
CA GLN A 215 -24.07 -12.00 -14.55
C GLN A 215 -25.33 -12.77 -14.16
N ALA A 216 -25.45 -14.00 -14.64
CA ALA A 216 -26.50 -14.93 -14.25
C ALA A 216 -26.00 -16.37 -14.42
N THR A 217 -26.13 -17.19 -13.37
CA THR A 217 -25.92 -18.65 -13.46
C THR A 217 -24.60 -19.05 -14.14
N GLY A 218 -23.48 -18.42 -13.73
CA GLY A 218 -22.15 -18.73 -14.27
C GLY A 218 -21.84 -18.16 -15.65
N ASP A 219 -22.75 -17.36 -16.21
CA ASP A 219 -22.56 -16.65 -17.48
C ASP A 219 -22.49 -15.14 -17.27
N VAL A 220 -21.80 -14.46 -18.20
CA VAL A 220 -21.88 -13.02 -18.41
C VAL A 220 -22.64 -12.75 -19.69
N THR A 221 -23.61 -11.85 -19.59
CA THR A 221 -24.33 -11.32 -20.75
C THR A 221 -23.99 -9.85 -20.90
N VAL A 222 -23.50 -9.47 -22.08
CA VAL A 222 -23.33 -8.07 -22.44
C VAL A 222 -24.61 -7.56 -23.05
N ARG A 223 -25.18 -6.52 -22.44
CA ARG A 223 -26.37 -5.81 -22.87
C ARG A 223 -26.00 -4.47 -23.48
N TYR A 224 -26.88 -3.98 -24.34
CA TYR A 224 -26.80 -2.65 -24.92
C TYR A 224 -28.15 -1.96 -24.85
N HIS A 225 -28.18 -0.79 -24.21
CA HIS A 225 -29.35 0.06 -24.08
C HIS A 225 -29.23 1.28 -24.99
N ALA A 226 -30.18 1.45 -25.89
CA ALA A 226 -30.31 2.64 -26.72
C ALA A 226 -31.77 2.84 -27.12
N GLU A 227 -32.19 4.10 -27.31
CA GLU A 227 -33.54 4.45 -27.80
C GLU A 227 -34.68 3.81 -26.98
N GLY A 228 -34.47 3.66 -25.66
CA GLY A 228 -35.46 3.06 -24.75
C GLY A 228 -35.60 1.54 -24.86
N LYS A 229 -34.72 0.86 -25.60
CA LYS A 229 -34.70 -0.61 -25.73
C LYS A 229 -33.37 -1.17 -25.25
N THR A 230 -33.43 -2.33 -24.61
CA THR A 230 -32.26 -3.09 -24.20
C THR A 230 -32.20 -4.41 -24.96
N ARG A 231 -31.05 -4.73 -25.55
CA ARG A 231 -30.81 -5.98 -26.28
C ARG A 231 -29.50 -6.61 -25.88
N MET A 232 -29.35 -7.91 -26.10
CA MET A 232 -28.09 -8.62 -25.91
C MET A 232 -27.14 -8.36 -27.08
N LEU A 233 -25.86 -8.16 -26.77
CA LEU A 233 -24.76 -8.10 -27.74
C LEU A 233 -23.99 -9.41 -27.78
N ALA A 234 -23.61 -9.93 -26.62
CA ALA A 234 -22.87 -11.18 -26.52
C ALA A 234 -23.17 -11.87 -25.19
N LYS A 235 -22.88 -13.16 -25.14
CA LYS A 235 -22.93 -13.98 -23.94
C LYS A 235 -21.71 -14.89 -23.91
N GLY A 236 -21.11 -15.09 -22.74
CA GLY A 236 -19.99 -16.01 -22.55
C GLY A 236 -19.88 -16.45 -21.09
N PRO A 237 -18.91 -17.33 -20.77
CA PRO A 237 -18.63 -17.74 -19.40
C PRO A 237 -18.31 -16.56 -18.46
N LEU A 238 -18.75 -16.63 -17.21
CA LEU A 238 -18.41 -15.64 -16.19
C LEU A 238 -16.90 -15.60 -15.96
N GLY A 239 -16.31 -14.41 -16.10
CA GLY A 239 -14.87 -14.20 -16.01
C GLY A 239 -14.10 -14.34 -17.33
N ALA A 240 -14.76 -14.78 -18.41
CA ALA A 240 -14.15 -14.88 -19.74
C ALA A 240 -14.57 -13.77 -20.70
N LEU A 241 -15.58 -12.97 -20.36
CA LEU A 241 -16.07 -11.86 -21.19
C LEU A 241 -16.16 -10.57 -20.38
N SER A 242 -15.69 -9.47 -20.95
CA SER A 242 -15.80 -8.13 -20.36
C SER A 242 -16.12 -7.06 -21.40
N VAL A 243 -16.52 -5.88 -20.93
CA VAL A 243 -16.71 -4.70 -21.78
C VAL A 243 -15.61 -3.69 -21.47
N ARG A 244 -15.05 -3.08 -22.52
CA ARG A 244 -14.01 -2.05 -22.43
C ARG A 244 -14.33 -0.88 -23.34
N SER A 245 -13.78 0.27 -23.03
CA SER A 245 -13.87 1.47 -23.87
C SER A 245 -12.56 1.70 -24.65
N GLY A 246 -12.69 2.31 -25.81
CA GLY A 246 -11.59 2.88 -26.60
C GLY A 246 -11.79 4.37 -26.84
N SER A 247 -10.91 4.97 -27.62
CA SER A 247 -11.06 6.36 -28.08
C SER A 247 -12.18 6.49 -29.12
N ASP A 248 -12.67 7.71 -29.31
CA ASP A 248 -13.73 8.07 -30.26
C ASP A 248 -15.04 7.30 -30.02
N GLY A 249 -15.35 7.01 -28.75
CA GLY A 249 -16.53 6.29 -28.30
C GLY A 249 -16.64 4.85 -28.81
N ARG A 250 -15.50 4.19 -29.04
CA ARG A 250 -15.46 2.75 -29.32
C ARG A 250 -15.77 1.94 -28.08
N VAL A 251 -16.43 0.81 -28.28
CA VAL A 251 -16.69 -0.20 -27.24
C VAL A 251 -16.12 -1.52 -27.72
N PHE A 252 -15.42 -2.22 -26.84
CA PHE A 252 -14.85 -3.52 -27.12
C PHE A 252 -15.49 -4.56 -26.21
N LEU A 253 -15.91 -5.68 -26.78
CA LEU A 253 -16.18 -6.89 -26.03
C LEU A 253 -14.87 -7.67 -26.01
N LEU A 254 -14.32 -7.96 -24.84
CA LEU A 254 -13.02 -8.62 -24.70
C LEU A 254 -13.18 -10.01 -24.11
N GLY A 255 -12.71 -11.00 -24.87
CA GLY A 255 -12.60 -12.39 -24.45
C GLY A 255 -13.52 -13.36 -25.16
N GLU A 256 -13.93 -14.41 -24.46
CA GLU A 256 -14.60 -15.56 -25.05
C GLU A 256 -16.13 -15.43 -25.01
N THR A 257 -16.78 -15.82 -26.10
CA THR A 257 -18.24 -15.71 -26.27
C THR A 257 -18.83 -17.02 -26.77
N ASP A 258 -19.94 -17.45 -26.16
CA ASP A 258 -20.79 -18.55 -26.61
C ASP A 258 -21.79 -18.07 -27.70
N GLU A 259 -22.29 -16.83 -27.57
CA GLU A 259 -23.23 -16.22 -28.50
C GLU A 259 -22.84 -14.77 -28.77
N VAL A 260 -22.91 -14.33 -30.03
CA VAL A 260 -22.71 -12.94 -30.46
C VAL A 260 -23.84 -12.54 -31.40
N ARG A 261 -24.41 -11.36 -31.16
CA ARG A 261 -25.43 -10.72 -31.99
C ARG A 261 -24.86 -9.50 -32.71
N SER A 262 -25.67 -8.86 -33.54
CA SER A 262 -25.26 -7.65 -34.28
C SER A 262 -24.71 -6.57 -33.34
N LEU A 263 -23.45 -6.20 -33.53
CA LEU A 263 -22.77 -5.17 -32.73
C LEU A 263 -23.09 -3.77 -33.28
N PRO A 264 -23.51 -2.80 -32.44
CA PRO A 264 -23.87 -1.45 -32.89
C PRO A 264 -22.66 -0.54 -33.07
N GLY A 265 -22.82 0.51 -33.88
CA GLY A 265 -21.87 1.63 -33.93
C GLY A 265 -20.43 1.18 -34.17
N LYS A 266 -19.51 1.65 -33.33
CA LYS A 266 -18.10 1.21 -33.33
C LYS A 266 -17.82 0.18 -32.24
N THR A 267 -18.67 -0.85 -32.16
CA THR A 267 -18.50 -1.96 -31.22
C THR A 267 -17.88 -3.17 -31.92
N SER A 268 -16.84 -3.75 -31.32
CA SER A 268 -16.20 -4.97 -31.85
C SER A 268 -15.85 -5.97 -30.76
N LEU A 269 -15.86 -7.25 -31.11
CA LEU A 269 -15.34 -8.34 -30.29
C LEU A 269 -13.84 -8.52 -30.56
N LEU A 270 -13.04 -8.62 -29.50
CA LEU A 270 -11.60 -8.88 -29.56
C LEU A 270 -11.24 -10.10 -28.71
N PRO A 271 -10.32 -10.96 -29.18
CA PRO A 271 -9.77 -12.03 -28.36
C PRO A 271 -8.87 -11.47 -27.25
N GLY A 272 -8.72 -12.23 -26.16
CA GLY A 272 -7.83 -11.92 -25.05
C GLY A 272 -8.46 -12.20 -23.68
N PRO A 273 -7.69 -12.09 -22.58
CA PRO A 273 -8.25 -12.30 -21.25
C PRO A 273 -9.22 -11.18 -20.88
N ALA A 274 -10.37 -11.51 -20.31
CA ALA A 274 -11.38 -10.52 -19.90
C ALA A 274 -10.89 -9.52 -18.85
N ALA A 275 -9.79 -9.81 -18.14
CA ALA A 275 -9.12 -8.89 -17.21
C ALA A 275 -8.17 -7.90 -17.93
N GLY A 276 -7.88 -8.09 -19.22
CA GLY A 276 -6.95 -7.28 -19.98
C GLY A 276 -7.38 -5.83 -20.16
N GLN A 277 -6.39 -4.99 -20.47
CA GLN A 277 -6.55 -3.60 -20.90
C GLN A 277 -6.39 -3.52 -22.43
N ILE A 278 -7.12 -2.63 -23.08
CA ILE A 278 -7.13 -2.52 -24.55
C ILE A 278 -6.58 -1.16 -24.94
N SER A 279 -5.80 -1.13 -26.01
CA SER A 279 -5.34 0.13 -26.61
C SER A 279 -6.50 0.91 -27.25
N SER A 280 -6.31 2.20 -27.45
CA SER A 280 -7.37 3.13 -27.82
C SER A 280 -8.18 2.73 -29.07
N ASP A 281 -7.56 2.10 -30.06
CA ASP A 281 -8.19 1.60 -31.29
C ASP A 281 -8.35 0.06 -31.31
N GLY A 282 -8.02 -0.65 -30.22
CA GLY A 282 -8.17 -2.10 -30.14
C GLY A 282 -7.09 -2.92 -30.86
N LYS A 283 -5.94 -2.31 -31.16
CA LYS A 283 -4.84 -2.97 -31.89
C LYS A 283 -3.84 -3.70 -31.00
N LEU A 284 -3.88 -3.47 -29.68
CA LEU A 284 -3.10 -4.18 -28.68
C LEU A 284 -3.97 -4.49 -27.45
N VAL A 285 -3.87 -5.72 -26.93
CA VAL A 285 -4.44 -6.13 -25.65
C VAL A 285 -3.30 -6.35 -24.67
N VAL A 286 -3.22 -5.53 -23.63
CA VAL A 286 -2.31 -5.72 -22.50
C VAL A 286 -2.93 -6.77 -21.58
N LYS A 287 -2.31 -7.93 -21.50
CA LYS A 287 -2.77 -9.08 -20.72
C LYS A 287 -2.40 -8.97 -19.25
N SER A 288 -1.23 -8.42 -18.97
CA SER A 288 -0.78 -8.16 -17.61
C SER A 288 0.32 -7.10 -17.56
N ALA A 289 0.34 -6.32 -16.48
CA ALA A 289 1.42 -5.41 -16.12
C ALA A 289 1.66 -5.53 -14.61
N ALA A 290 2.86 -5.92 -14.21
CA ALA A 290 3.20 -6.14 -12.81
C ALA A 290 4.71 -5.99 -12.62
N ARG A 291 5.16 -5.75 -11.38
CA ARG A 291 6.60 -5.75 -11.07
C ARG A 291 7.21 -7.10 -11.45
N SER A 292 8.40 -7.11 -12.04
CA SER A 292 9.12 -8.35 -12.38
C SER A 292 9.18 -9.27 -11.18
N GLY A 293 9.57 -8.70 -10.03
CA GLY A 293 9.75 -9.36 -8.74
C GLY A 293 8.54 -10.12 -8.19
N LEU A 294 7.38 -10.00 -8.84
CA LEU A 294 6.16 -10.69 -8.48
C LEU A 294 5.93 -11.94 -9.34
N ARG A 295 6.53 -12.10 -10.52
CA ARG A 295 6.08 -13.12 -11.50
C ARG A 295 6.59 -14.54 -11.25
N GLN A 296 7.76 -14.74 -10.65
CA GLN A 296 8.30 -16.10 -10.48
C GLN A 296 7.89 -16.70 -9.13
N GLY A 297 7.04 -17.74 -9.19
CA GLY A 297 6.41 -18.39 -8.04
C GLY A 297 7.29 -19.38 -7.25
N LEU A 298 6.78 -20.60 -7.08
CA LEU A 298 7.28 -21.68 -6.21
C LEU A 298 8.68 -22.22 -6.58
N ARG A 299 9.73 -21.41 -6.43
CA ARG A 299 11.12 -21.82 -6.67
C ARG A 299 11.88 -22.03 -5.37
N GLY A 300 12.75 -23.04 -5.38
CA GLY A 300 13.61 -23.40 -4.27
C GLY A 300 13.25 -24.75 -3.66
N ASP A 301 14.23 -25.42 -3.06
CA ASP A 301 14.00 -26.65 -2.30
C ASP A 301 13.16 -26.30 -1.05
N PRO A 302 12.00 -26.93 -0.82
CA PRO A 302 11.14 -26.67 0.34
C PRO A 302 11.81 -27.00 1.68
N ARG A 303 12.93 -27.73 1.68
CA ARG A 303 13.75 -28.06 2.85
C ARG A 303 14.98 -27.17 3.03
N ASP A 304 15.23 -26.27 2.08
CA ASP A 304 16.39 -25.38 2.14
C ASP A 304 16.28 -24.39 3.32
N THR A 305 17.13 -24.58 4.33
CA THR A 305 17.16 -23.72 5.51
C THR A 305 18.25 -22.64 5.43
N ARG A 306 18.92 -22.47 4.28
CA ARG A 306 19.90 -21.40 4.07
C ARG A 306 19.24 -20.03 4.03
N ILE A 307 20.01 -18.98 4.35
CA ILE A 307 19.60 -17.56 4.22
C ILE A 307 20.01 -17.11 2.81
N PRO A 308 19.10 -17.14 1.82
CA PRO A 308 19.32 -16.37 0.59
C PRO A 308 19.45 -14.89 0.94
N GLY A 309 20.14 -14.09 0.11
CA GLY A 309 20.36 -12.67 0.38
C GLY A 309 19.08 -11.88 0.64
N VAL A 310 19.22 -10.65 1.12
CA VAL A 310 18.11 -9.82 1.59
C VAL A 310 17.29 -9.17 0.49
N GLY A 311 16.05 -8.80 0.84
CA GLY A 311 15.18 -7.99 -0.01
C GLY A 311 15.91 -6.78 -0.59
N LYS A 312 15.73 -6.55 -1.89
CA LYS A 312 16.29 -5.37 -2.56
C LYS A 312 15.56 -4.11 -2.10
N ASP A 313 16.31 -3.17 -1.53
CA ASP A 313 15.86 -1.78 -1.39
C ASP A 313 16.85 -0.87 -2.12
N SER A 314 16.47 -0.45 -3.34
CA SER A 314 17.30 0.45 -4.13
C SER A 314 16.92 1.93 -3.99
N GLY A 315 15.94 2.26 -3.14
CA GLY A 315 15.41 3.63 -3.00
C GLY A 315 14.84 4.21 -4.31
N GLY A 316 14.57 3.38 -5.31
CA GLY A 316 14.15 3.78 -6.66
C GLY A 316 13.19 2.76 -7.28
N PRO A 317 12.52 3.13 -8.40
CA PRO A 317 11.42 2.34 -8.92
C PRO A 317 11.87 0.98 -9.47
N GLU A 318 10.98 0.00 -9.37
CA GLU A 318 11.20 -1.38 -9.81
C GLU A 318 10.84 -1.60 -11.28
N ALA A 319 11.47 -2.59 -11.93
CA ALA A 319 11.15 -2.96 -13.29
C ALA A 319 9.74 -3.59 -13.39
N ILE A 320 9.01 -3.24 -14.43
CA ILE A 320 7.65 -3.69 -14.71
C ILE A 320 7.67 -4.59 -15.94
N ASP A 321 7.17 -5.80 -15.81
CA ASP A 321 6.95 -6.68 -16.94
C ASP A 321 5.55 -6.44 -17.50
N VAL A 322 5.46 -6.25 -18.81
CA VAL A 322 4.22 -6.09 -19.56
C VAL A 322 4.09 -7.21 -20.57
N ALA A 323 3.03 -8.02 -20.44
CA ALA A 323 2.66 -9.02 -21.43
C ALA A 323 1.46 -8.51 -22.23
N ALA A 324 1.54 -8.60 -23.55
CA ALA A 324 0.52 -8.10 -24.47
C ALA A 324 0.34 -9.02 -25.68
N GLU A 325 -0.73 -8.78 -26.41
CA GLU A 325 -1.10 -9.52 -27.61
C GLU A 325 -1.61 -8.55 -28.68
N VAL A 326 -1.27 -8.82 -29.94
CA VAL A 326 -1.75 -8.05 -31.09
C VAL A 326 -2.92 -8.82 -31.73
N PRO A 327 -4.18 -8.41 -31.56
CA PRO A 327 -5.32 -9.20 -32.01
C PRO A 327 -5.32 -9.52 -33.51
N ALA A 328 -4.81 -8.61 -34.34
CA ALA A 328 -4.81 -8.79 -35.80
C ALA A 328 -3.83 -9.86 -36.31
N THR A 329 -2.80 -10.19 -35.53
CA THR A 329 -1.73 -11.12 -35.93
C THR A 329 -1.55 -12.27 -34.93
N GLU A 330 -2.30 -12.26 -33.82
CA GLU A 330 -2.19 -13.18 -32.69
C GLU A 330 -0.77 -13.23 -32.07
N ALA A 331 0.04 -12.21 -32.35
CA ALA A 331 1.42 -12.15 -31.91
C ALA A 331 1.49 -11.77 -30.43
N ASN A 332 2.24 -12.57 -29.67
CA ASN A 332 2.51 -12.33 -28.25
C ASN A 332 3.74 -11.42 -28.08
N LEU A 333 3.61 -10.43 -27.20
CA LEU A 333 4.64 -9.44 -26.91
C LEU A 333 4.94 -9.43 -25.42
N ASN A 334 6.24 -9.42 -25.06
CA ASN A 334 6.70 -9.24 -23.69
C ASN A 334 7.68 -8.07 -23.65
N PHE A 335 7.52 -7.21 -22.64
CA PHE A 335 8.36 -6.04 -22.42
C PHE A 335 8.79 -6.01 -20.95
N GLU A 336 10.03 -5.58 -20.73
CA GLU A 336 10.50 -5.12 -19.42
C GLU A 336 10.62 -3.59 -19.50
N VAL A 337 9.98 -2.89 -18.56
CA VAL A 337 9.90 -1.43 -18.53
C VAL A 337 10.49 -0.95 -17.21
N SER A 338 11.60 -0.20 -17.27
CA SER A 338 12.13 0.51 -16.11
C SER A 338 11.45 1.89 -16.01
N PRO A 339 10.70 2.21 -14.93
CA PRO A 339 9.96 3.46 -14.83
C PRO A 339 10.85 4.72 -14.88
N ALA A 340 12.13 4.58 -14.50
CA ALA A 340 13.10 5.66 -14.54
C ALA A 340 13.79 5.85 -15.90
N ALA A 341 13.73 4.86 -16.81
CA ALA A 341 14.54 4.88 -18.04
C ALA A 341 14.03 5.84 -19.11
N ARG A 342 12.70 5.97 -19.26
CA ARG A 342 12.06 6.83 -20.27
C ARG A 342 10.84 7.51 -19.68
N GLN A 343 11.03 8.71 -19.13
CA GLN A 343 10.00 9.49 -18.45
C GLN A 343 9.45 10.59 -19.35
N ALA A 344 8.18 10.95 -19.15
CA ALA A 344 7.59 12.13 -19.75
C ALA A 344 8.21 13.43 -19.20
N PRO A 345 8.20 14.54 -19.96
CA PRO A 345 8.81 15.80 -19.55
C PRO A 345 8.34 16.34 -18.19
N GLU A 346 7.04 16.22 -17.92
CA GLU A 346 6.40 16.78 -16.72
C GLU A 346 6.21 15.76 -15.59
N ILE A 347 6.98 14.67 -15.58
CA ILE A 347 6.85 13.56 -14.60
C ILE A 347 6.81 14.03 -13.14
N ARG A 348 7.54 15.11 -12.81
CA ARG A 348 7.63 15.67 -11.46
C ARG A 348 6.30 16.23 -10.93
N THR A 349 5.36 16.57 -11.81
CA THR A 349 4.02 17.03 -11.40
C THR A 349 3.21 15.95 -10.69
N GLY A 350 3.53 14.66 -10.90
CA GLY A 350 2.86 13.53 -10.24
C GLY A 350 3.07 13.44 -8.74
N SER A 351 4.14 14.04 -8.22
CA SER A 351 4.44 14.12 -6.79
C SER A 351 4.06 15.46 -6.16
N VAL A 352 3.42 16.38 -6.91
CA VAL A 352 2.85 17.60 -6.32
C VAL A 352 1.72 17.21 -5.38
N LEU A 353 1.68 17.79 -4.18
CA LEU A 353 0.65 17.48 -3.19
C LEU A 353 -0.76 17.76 -3.74
N ASN A 354 -1.73 16.88 -3.44
CA ASN A 354 -3.13 17.05 -3.81
C ASN A 354 -3.67 18.47 -3.46
N PRO A 355 -4.53 19.12 -4.29
CA PRO A 355 -4.96 20.50 -4.08
C PRO A 355 -5.78 20.74 -2.81
N ARG A 356 -6.52 19.74 -2.32
CA ARG A 356 -7.20 19.83 -1.02
C ARG A 356 -6.16 19.98 0.06
N LEU A 357 -5.22 19.05 0.10
CA LEU A 357 -4.09 19.06 1.02
C LEU A 357 -3.27 20.38 0.91
N ALA A 358 -3.04 20.88 -0.32
CA ALA A 358 -2.26 22.09 -0.57
C ALA A 358 -3.01 23.41 -0.30
N ALA A 359 -4.28 23.53 -0.71
CA ALA A 359 -5.07 24.76 -0.53
C ALA A 359 -5.28 25.05 0.95
N ILE A 360 -5.40 23.99 1.74
CA ILE A 360 -5.66 24.15 3.15
C ILE A 360 -4.36 24.33 3.96
N ALA A 361 -3.23 23.77 3.51
CA ALA A 361 -1.92 24.24 3.94
C ALA A 361 -1.72 25.76 3.70
N LYS A 362 -2.15 26.29 2.54
CA LYS A 362 -2.03 27.73 2.19
C LYS A 362 -2.98 28.65 2.95
N SER A 363 -4.22 28.24 3.24
CA SER A 363 -5.19 29.07 3.97
C SER A 363 -4.79 29.30 5.43
N ARG A 364 -4.16 28.30 6.07
CA ARG A 364 -3.56 28.42 7.40
C ARG A 364 -2.32 29.33 7.41
N ALA A 365 -1.50 29.30 6.35
CA ALA A 365 -0.39 30.24 6.17
C ALA A 365 -0.85 31.71 5.98
N LYS A 366 -2.08 31.96 5.52
CA LYS A 366 -2.67 33.31 5.45
C LYS A 366 -3.30 33.78 6.76
N LYS A 367 -3.88 32.88 7.55
CA LYS A 367 -4.48 33.21 8.88
C LYS A 367 -3.42 33.66 9.90
N THR A 368 -2.17 33.26 9.73
CA THR A 368 -1.02 33.70 10.53
C THR A 368 -0.44 35.05 10.09
N VAL A 369 -0.83 35.58 8.91
CA VAL A 369 -0.34 36.86 8.36
C VAL A 369 -1.33 38.02 8.62
N GLY A 370 -2.46 37.74 9.28
CA GLY A 370 -3.46 38.75 9.68
C GLY A 370 -3.09 39.59 10.90
N ALA A 371 -2.01 39.25 11.62
CA ALA A 371 -1.37 40.16 12.55
C ALA A 371 -0.26 40.89 11.79
N ALA A 372 -0.54 42.13 11.40
CA ALA A 372 0.41 42.95 10.65
C ALA A 372 1.66 43.25 11.49
N GLU A 373 2.80 42.71 11.08
CA GLU A 373 4.09 43.38 11.24
C GLU A 373 4.76 43.54 9.86
N LYS A 374 5.35 44.73 9.69
CA LYS A 374 6.00 45.25 8.48
C LYS A 374 6.97 44.25 7.81
N PRO A 375 7.26 44.40 6.51
CA PRO A 375 8.23 43.56 5.82
C PRO A 375 9.62 43.76 6.43
N ALA A 376 10.03 42.83 7.28
CA ALA A 376 11.40 42.70 7.68
C ALA A 376 12.18 42.15 6.48
N ALA A 377 13.17 42.93 6.06
CA ALA A 377 14.22 42.49 5.17
C ALA A 377 14.72 41.10 5.59
N THR A 378 15.14 40.31 4.61
CA THR A 378 15.94 39.09 4.76
C THR A 378 17.00 39.25 5.87
N SER A 379 16.66 38.84 7.09
CA SER A 379 17.60 38.64 8.18
C SER A 379 17.77 37.15 8.36
N ALA A 380 18.83 36.63 7.72
CA ALA A 380 19.55 35.49 8.24
C ALA A 380 20.06 35.84 9.64
N SER A 381 19.23 35.63 10.66
CA SER A 381 19.61 35.69 12.06
C SER A 381 19.03 34.45 12.73
N GLY A 382 19.90 33.46 12.93
CA GLY A 382 19.61 32.21 13.61
C GLY A 382 19.33 32.41 15.09
N ALA A 383 18.06 32.64 15.43
CA ALA A 383 17.55 32.20 16.71
C ALA A 383 17.30 30.69 16.59
N ALA A 384 18.27 29.89 17.04
CA ALA A 384 18.07 28.45 17.22
C ALA A 384 16.84 28.24 18.11
N LEU A 385 15.86 27.46 17.65
CA LEU A 385 14.89 26.90 18.57
C LEU A 385 15.66 25.95 19.50
N ALA A 386 15.21 25.83 20.75
CA ALA A 386 15.91 24.99 21.74
C ALA A 386 16.00 23.53 21.25
N ALA A 387 17.06 22.81 21.64
CA ALA A 387 17.20 21.38 21.34
C ALA A 387 15.93 20.62 21.77
N GLU A 388 15.31 19.89 20.84
CA GLU A 388 14.07 19.17 21.06
C GLU A 388 14.30 17.65 21.12
N SER A 389 13.49 16.96 21.92
CA SER A 389 13.43 15.50 21.88
C SER A 389 12.89 15.03 20.53
N PRO A 390 13.46 13.97 19.92
CA PRO A 390 12.88 13.36 18.73
C PRO A 390 11.57 12.60 19.03
N ILE A 391 11.33 12.25 20.30
CA ILE A 391 10.08 11.60 20.75
C ILE A 391 8.94 12.60 20.71
N ASP A 392 7.79 12.18 20.19
CA ASP A 392 6.57 12.97 20.16
C ASP A 392 5.99 13.19 21.57
N ASP A 393 5.56 14.40 21.88
CA ASP A 393 4.83 14.68 23.13
C ASP A 393 3.35 14.29 22.95
N GLY A 394 2.77 13.64 23.96
CA GLY A 394 1.33 13.31 23.97
C GLY A 394 0.91 12.12 23.09
N TYR A 395 1.86 11.32 22.59
CA TYR A 395 1.57 10.08 21.88
C TYR A 395 0.76 9.09 22.74
N THR A 396 -0.17 8.37 22.11
CA THR A 396 -1.09 7.43 22.78
C THR A 396 -0.72 5.97 22.56
N CYS A 397 0.02 5.65 21.50
CA CYS A 397 0.45 4.28 21.25
C CYS A 397 1.54 3.85 22.25
N ALA A 398 1.66 2.54 22.50
CA ALA A 398 2.51 2.05 23.59
C ALA A 398 4.01 2.35 23.43
N VAL A 399 4.53 2.26 22.21
CA VAL A 399 5.96 2.44 21.91
C VAL A 399 6.17 3.71 21.07
N PRO A 400 7.00 4.65 21.52
CA PRO A 400 7.29 5.85 20.74
C PRO A 400 7.98 5.51 19.42
N ARG A 401 7.64 6.24 18.34
CA ARG A 401 8.23 6.01 17.03
C ARG A 401 9.73 6.38 17.02
N ASN A 402 10.08 7.60 17.38
CA ASN A 402 11.43 8.16 17.26
C ASN A 402 12.21 8.21 18.59
N ASP A 403 12.13 7.15 19.40
CA ASP A 403 12.99 7.02 20.59
C ASP A 403 14.35 6.42 20.18
N PRO A 404 15.48 7.14 20.32
CA PRO A 404 16.80 6.59 19.98
C PRO A 404 17.21 5.41 20.86
N ASN A 405 16.55 5.19 22.00
CA ASN A 405 16.79 4.03 22.84
C ASN A 405 15.99 2.79 22.43
N LEU A 406 15.29 2.83 21.29
CA LEU A 406 14.46 1.75 20.79
C LEU A 406 14.61 1.63 19.27
N GLN A 407 15.08 0.47 18.80
CA GLN A 407 15.05 0.12 17.39
C GLN A 407 14.41 -1.26 17.19
N VAL A 408 13.65 -1.38 16.11
CA VAL A 408 12.93 -2.59 15.71
C VAL A 408 13.72 -3.31 14.64
N TYR A 409 14.03 -4.58 14.90
CA TYR A 409 14.67 -5.45 13.92
C TYR A 409 13.70 -5.81 12.79
N GLN A 410 14.12 -5.63 11.54
CA GLN A 410 13.39 -6.10 10.38
C GLN A 410 13.80 -7.56 10.07
N PRO A 411 12.95 -8.56 10.35
CA PRO A 411 13.30 -9.94 10.12
C PRO A 411 13.39 -10.23 8.62
N HIS A 412 14.28 -11.16 8.29
CA HIS A 412 14.29 -11.79 6.98
C HIS A 412 13.04 -12.66 6.80
N TRP A 413 12.46 -12.75 5.59
CA TRP A 413 11.27 -13.61 5.36
C TRP A 413 11.44 -15.06 5.83
N ARG A 414 12.66 -15.61 5.80
CA ARG A 414 12.95 -16.95 6.34
C ARG A 414 12.92 -17.04 7.87
N GLN A 415 13.26 -15.97 8.58
CA GLN A 415 13.09 -15.88 10.03
C GLN A 415 11.59 -15.84 10.37
N VAL A 416 10.78 -15.13 9.57
CA VAL A 416 9.32 -15.12 9.70
C VAL A 416 8.72 -16.51 9.51
N GLU A 417 9.06 -17.23 8.43
CA GLU A 417 8.62 -18.62 8.19
C GLU A 417 9.01 -19.54 9.35
N TRP A 418 10.23 -19.40 9.89
CA TRP A 418 10.67 -20.14 11.07
C TRP A 418 9.80 -19.88 12.29
N ALA A 419 9.54 -18.61 12.61
CA ALA A 419 8.74 -18.22 13.76
C ALA A 419 7.31 -18.78 13.65
N VAL A 420 6.68 -18.64 12.49
CA VAL A 420 5.35 -19.21 12.26
C VAL A 420 5.36 -20.73 12.42
N ASP A 421 6.29 -21.43 11.75
CA ASP A 421 6.41 -22.90 11.83
C ASP A 421 6.51 -23.39 13.27
N GLN A 422 7.26 -22.71 14.14
CA GLN A 422 7.38 -23.10 15.56
C GLN A 422 6.13 -22.76 16.38
N LEU A 423 5.55 -21.57 16.16
CA LEU A 423 4.42 -21.06 16.94
C LEU A 423 3.13 -21.83 16.65
N VAL A 424 2.83 -22.14 15.38
CA VAL A 424 1.61 -22.89 15.05
C VAL A 424 1.64 -24.32 15.60
N GLN A 425 2.84 -24.89 15.74
CA GLN A 425 3.05 -26.20 16.37
C GLN A 425 3.15 -26.14 17.89
N LYS A 426 3.01 -24.95 18.50
CA LYS A 426 3.14 -24.71 19.94
C LYS A 426 4.42 -25.29 20.54
N ARG A 427 5.54 -25.22 19.82
CA ARG A 427 6.81 -25.86 20.21
C ARG A 427 8.03 -24.93 20.24
N LEU A 428 7.84 -23.63 20.08
CA LEU A 428 8.92 -22.66 20.25
C LEU A 428 9.45 -22.72 21.68
N GLN A 429 10.76 -22.87 21.84
CA GLN A 429 11.50 -22.94 23.11
C GLN A 429 12.50 -21.79 23.25
N VAL A 430 12.42 -20.78 22.38
CA VAL A 430 13.25 -19.58 22.48
C VAL A 430 12.78 -18.74 23.66
N THR A 431 13.74 -18.37 24.51
CA THR A 431 13.61 -17.36 25.56
C THR A 431 14.49 -16.19 25.18
N ARG A 432 13.92 -14.99 25.23
CA ARG A 432 14.59 -13.73 24.98
C ARG A 432 15.09 -13.16 26.29
N SER A 433 16.28 -12.56 26.28
CA SER A 433 16.82 -11.78 27.39
C SER A 433 17.60 -10.63 26.80
N ASN A 434 17.14 -9.39 27.03
CA ASN A 434 17.70 -8.19 26.39
C ASN A 434 17.99 -8.41 24.87
N TRP A 435 17.17 -9.22 24.20
CA TRP A 435 17.40 -9.61 22.81
C TRP A 435 17.46 -8.35 21.96
N LYS A 436 18.45 -8.21 21.08
CA LYS A 436 18.68 -6.98 20.27
C LYS A 436 18.65 -5.68 21.09
N SER A 437 19.18 -5.72 22.30
CA SER A 437 19.29 -4.55 23.19
C SER A 437 17.93 -3.92 23.55
N LEU A 438 16.83 -4.69 23.52
CA LEU A 438 15.47 -4.20 23.79
C LEU A 438 15.26 -3.70 25.24
N LYS A 439 16.23 -3.89 26.15
CA LYS A 439 16.15 -3.51 27.58
C LYS A 439 14.94 -4.13 28.27
N LEU A 440 14.62 -5.36 27.89
CA LEU A 440 13.57 -6.19 28.50
C LEU A 440 14.23 -7.35 29.27
N THR A 441 13.57 -7.78 30.34
CA THR A 441 13.97 -8.93 31.17
C THR A 441 13.75 -10.25 30.40
N ASN A 442 13.72 -11.41 31.06
CA ASN A 442 13.54 -12.68 30.37
C ASN A 442 12.06 -12.89 29.98
N TRP A 443 11.75 -13.07 28.70
CA TRP A 443 10.41 -13.47 28.23
C TRP A 443 10.49 -14.59 27.20
N SER A 444 9.42 -15.37 27.07
CA SER A 444 9.27 -16.33 25.96
C SER A 444 8.08 -15.88 25.11
N PRO A 445 8.27 -15.60 23.80
CA PRO A 445 7.19 -15.16 22.92
C PRO A 445 5.95 -16.06 22.98
N GLN A 446 6.16 -17.38 22.93
CA GLN A 446 5.07 -18.36 22.94
C GLN A 446 4.38 -18.48 24.30
N ALA A 447 5.11 -18.32 25.41
CA ALA A 447 4.52 -18.36 26.75
C ALA A 447 3.77 -17.08 27.11
N GLU A 448 4.23 -15.94 26.58
CA GLU A 448 3.60 -14.62 26.79
C GLU A 448 2.29 -14.50 26.00
N PHE A 449 2.26 -15.08 24.79
CA PHE A 449 1.12 -15.11 23.88
C PHE A 449 0.83 -16.54 23.42
N PRO A 450 0.35 -17.42 24.31
CA PRO A 450 -0.06 -18.75 23.90
C PRO A 450 -1.27 -18.62 22.99
N ALA A 451 -1.19 -19.23 21.81
CA ALA A 451 -2.33 -19.44 20.94
C ALA A 451 -3.36 -20.34 21.66
N TYR A 452 -4.64 -20.00 21.56
CA TYR A 452 -5.69 -20.77 22.21
C TYR A 452 -5.76 -22.19 21.63
N ASP A 453 -6.22 -23.14 22.44
CA ASP A 453 -6.66 -24.42 21.89
C ASP A 453 -7.94 -24.18 21.09
N LEU A 454 -8.00 -24.78 19.90
CA LEU A 454 -9.11 -24.53 18.99
C LEU A 454 -10.34 -25.33 19.44
N GLU A 455 -11.47 -24.65 19.47
CA GLU A 455 -12.76 -25.33 19.46
C GLU A 455 -12.87 -26.18 18.20
N GLY A 456 -13.30 -27.43 18.35
CA GLY A 456 -13.26 -28.42 17.27
C GLY A 456 -11.92 -29.16 17.10
N LYS A 457 -10.92 -28.88 17.95
CA LYS A 457 -9.56 -29.46 17.94
C LYS A 457 -8.74 -29.10 16.71
N GLY A 458 -7.43 -29.37 16.76
CA GLY A 458 -6.49 -29.09 15.68
C GLY A 458 -5.64 -27.85 15.95
N ARG A 459 -5.07 -27.27 14.89
CA ARG A 459 -4.21 -26.08 14.94
C ARG A 459 -4.32 -25.26 13.66
N VAL A 460 -3.86 -24.02 13.73
CA VAL A 460 -3.68 -23.16 12.56
C VAL A 460 -2.63 -23.78 11.62
N PRO A 461 -2.91 -23.91 10.31
CA PRO A 461 -1.89 -24.23 9.31
C PRO A 461 -0.92 -23.06 9.11
N THR A 462 0.37 -23.33 8.94
CA THR A 462 1.44 -22.31 8.74
C THR A 462 1.07 -21.34 7.61
N ASN A 463 0.50 -21.85 6.52
CA ASN A 463 0.10 -21.08 5.34
C ASN A 463 -1.00 -20.04 5.64
N ILE A 464 -1.90 -20.29 6.60
CA ILE A 464 -2.92 -19.31 6.97
C ILE A 464 -2.29 -18.12 7.67
N MET A 465 -1.44 -18.39 8.68
CA MET A 465 -0.76 -17.33 9.39
C MET A 465 0.18 -16.55 8.46
N LEU A 466 0.97 -17.24 7.62
CA LEU A 466 1.84 -16.59 6.64
C LEU A 466 1.07 -15.77 5.61
N GLY A 467 -0.12 -16.23 5.18
CA GLY A 467 -1.02 -15.47 4.31
C GLY A 467 -1.52 -14.17 4.95
N ILE A 468 -1.83 -14.19 6.25
CA ILE A 468 -2.18 -12.98 7.02
C ILE A 468 -0.99 -12.02 7.05
N LEU A 469 0.20 -12.50 7.44
CA LEU A 469 1.40 -11.65 7.54
C LEU A 469 1.78 -11.04 6.18
N ALA A 470 1.60 -11.78 5.09
CA ALA A 470 1.82 -11.28 3.73
C ALA A 470 0.82 -10.15 3.39
N GLN A 471 -0.46 -10.33 3.71
CA GLN A 471 -1.51 -9.33 3.45
C GLN A 471 -1.37 -8.08 4.31
N GLU A 472 -1.02 -8.24 5.59
CA GLU A 472 -0.92 -7.12 6.55
C GLU A 472 0.27 -6.21 6.25
N SER A 473 1.46 -6.79 6.09
CA SER A 473 2.70 -6.02 6.20
C SER A 473 3.77 -6.36 5.17
N ASN A 474 3.54 -7.28 4.23
CA ASN A 474 4.59 -7.83 3.37
C ASN A 474 5.70 -8.55 4.19
N LEU A 475 5.33 -9.16 5.32
CA LEU A 475 6.24 -9.80 6.27
C LEU A 475 7.20 -8.80 6.98
N TRP A 476 6.81 -7.53 7.10
CA TRP A 476 7.63 -6.49 7.72
C TRP A 476 7.26 -6.20 9.18
N GLN A 477 8.27 -6.11 10.04
CA GLN A 477 8.12 -5.74 11.45
C GLN A 477 8.53 -4.29 11.70
N ALA A 478 9.62 -3.84 11.06
CA ALA A 478 10.08 -2.47 11.12
C ALA A 478 9.44 -1.66 9.98
N GLN A 479 9.57 -0.34 10.07
CA GLN A 479 9.05 0.56 9.03
C GLN A 479 9.61 0.19 7.64
N ARG A 480 8.89 0.58 6.58
CA ARG A 480 9.00 0.07 5.21
C ARG A 480 10.32 0.39 4.48
N ARG A 481 11.14 1.25 5.08
CA ARG A 481 12.46 1.72 4.67
C ARG A 481 13.59 1.05 5.46
N VAL A 482 13.31 0.10 6.34
CA VAL A 482 14.34 -0.72 6.99
C VAL A 482 14.54 -1.97 6.14
N ALA A 483 15.76 -2.24 5.69
CA ALA A 483 16.03 -3.49 4.99
C ALA A 483 16.10 -4.66 5.96
N GLU A 484 15.94 -5.88 5.45
CA GLU A 484 16.05 -7.08 6.27
C GLU A 484 17.46 -7.22 6.87
N GLY A 485 17.52 -7.57 8.14
CA GLY A 485 18.77 -7.60 8.91
C GLY A 485 19.10 -6.28 9.61
N GLU A 486 18.51 -5.16 9.19
CA GLU A 486 18.70 -3.86 9.84
C GLU A 486 17.68 -3.63 10.96
N LEU A 487 17.87 -2.50 11.67
CA LEU A 487 16.92 -2.02 12.66
C LEU A 487 16.47 -0.59 12.32
N GLY A 488 15.30 -0.18 12.78
CA GLY A 488 14.82 1.19 12.65
C GLY A 488 13.55 1.45 13.44
N ASN A 489 12.70 2.38 13.01
CA ASN A 489 11.44 2.66 13.70
C ASN A 489 10.44 1.48 13.59
N PRO A 490 9.48 1.36 14.54
CA PRO A 490 8.38 0.40 14.43
C PRO A 490 7.50 0.65 13.20
N LEU A 491 7.03 -0.45 12.57
CA LEU A 491 5.95 -0.38 11.60
C LEU A 491 4.63 -0.14 12.32
N VAL A 492 3.99 0.99 12.04
CA VAL A 492 2.68 1.33 12.60
C VAL A 492 1.78 1.86 11.49
N GLY A 493 0.53 1.40 11.43
CA GLY A 493 -0.46 1.81 10.41
C GLY A 493 -0.70 3.32 10.39
N ASN A 494 -1.41 3.86 11.39
CA ASN A 494 -1.59 5.31 11.60
C ASN A 494 -1.13 5.71 13.01
N TYR A 495 0.16 5.99 13.19
CA TYR A 495 0.74 6.35 14.50
C TYR A 495 0.31 7.74 14.99
N TYR A 496 0.18 8.70 14.07
CA TYR A 496 -0.07 10.09 14.40
C TYR A 496 -1.56 10.44 14.49
N GLY A 497 -2.44 9.47 14.17
CA GLY A 497 -3.87 9.67 14.06
C GLY A 497 -4.24 10.80 13.10
N VAL A 498 -3.38 11.01 12.09
CA VAL A 498 -3.61 12.02 11.07
C VAL A 498 -4.82 11.60 10.27
N ASP A 499 -5.76 12.52 10.12
CA ASP A 499 -6.97 12.32 9.33
C ASP A 499 -6.80 12.93 7.95
N ILE A 500 -5.80 12.44 7.21
CA ILE A 500 -5.47 12.88 5.84
C ILE A 500 -6.56 12.51 4.80
N TYR A 501 -7.71 12.05 5.29
CA TYR A 501 -8.81 11.45 4.54
C TYR A 501 -10.14 12.16 4.79
N ASP A 502 -10.17 13.21 5.62
CA ASP A 502 -11.37 13.93 5.95
C ASP A 502 -11.63 15.13 5.04
N ASP A 503 -12.69 15.87 5.39
CA ASP A 503 -13.07 17.06 4.64
C ASP A 503 -12.21 18.31 4.91
N ASP A 504 -11.36 18.28 5.95
CA ASP A 504 -10.53 19.36 6.48
C ASP A 504 -9.02 19.02 6.39
N PRO A 505 -8.43 19.06 5.20
CA PRO A 505 -6.97 18.92 5.03
C PRO A 505 -6.10 19.97 5.75
N SER A 506 -6.70 20.92 6.46
CA SER A 506 -5.96 21.75 7.41
C SER A 506 -5.33 20.85 8.48
N ASN A 507 -5.90 19.68 8.69
CA ASN A 507 -5.49 18.70 9.67
C ASN A 507 -4.70 17.50 9.07
N ASP A 508 -4.32 17.52 7.78
CA ASP A 508 -3.57 16.40 7.17
C ASP A 508 -2.25 16.09 7.90
N TRP A 509 -1.62 17.13 8.43
CA TRP A 509 -0.45 17.03 9.30
C TRP A 509 -0.78 17.39 10.75
N ALA A 510 -2.06 17.57 11.05
CA ALA A 510 -2.54 17.61 12.41
C ALA A 510 -2.40 16.23 13.00
N ILE A 511 -1.39 16.12 13.82
CA ILE A 511 -1.29 15.03 14.76
C ILE A 511 -2.52 15.13 15.69
N ASP A 512 -3.31 14.06 15.69
CA ASP A 512 -4.32 13.77 16.71
C ASP A 512 -4.07 12.35 17.22
N PHE A 513 -3.21 12.24 18.22
CA PHE A 513 -2.88 10.95 18.81
C PHE A 513 -4.10 10.22 19.39
N SER A 514 -5.21 10.91 19.71
CA SER A 514 -6.42 10.22 20.17
C SER A 514 -6.99 9.30 19.08
N LYS A 515 -6.79 9.64 17.81
CA LYS A 515 -7.24 8.89 16.63
C LYS A 515 -6.23 7.87 16.11
N ALA A 516 -5.05 7.76 16.72
CA ALA A 516 -4.04 6.79 16.31
C ALA A 516 -4.57 5.35 16.30
N ASP A 517 -4.16 4.55 15.32
CA ASP A 517 -4.56 3.15 15.17
C ASP A 517 -3.79 2.24 16.15
N CYS A 518 -2.51 2.55 16.36
CA CYS A 518 -1.61 1.78 17.23
C CYS A 518 -1.47 0.29 16.86
N GLY A 519 -1.73 -0.07 15.60
CA GLY A 519 -1.43 -1.40 15.05
C GLY A 519 0.06 -1.58 14.76
N TYR A 520 0.74 -2.44 15.52
CA TYR A 520 2.20 -2.63 15.42
C TYR A 520 2.59 -3.87 14.62
N GLY A 521 3.64 -3.71 13.81
CA GLY A 521 4.47 -4.80 13.32
C GLY A 521 3.81 -5.73 12.30
N ILE A 522 4.38 -6.92 12.18
CA ILE A 522 4.16 -7.86 11.09
C ILE A 522 2.74 -8.41 11.00
N SER A 523 2.04 -8.55 12.14
CA SER A 523 0.65 -8.96 12.22
C SER A 523 -0.34 -7.81 12.36
N GLN A 524 0.16 -6.56 12.38
CA GLN A 524 -0.61 -5.34 12.66
C GLN A 524 -1.45 -5.45 13.95
N GLN A 525 -0.83 -5.92 15.05
CA GLN A 525 -1.51 -6.08 16.34
C GLN A 525 -1.95 -4.73 16.91
N THR A 526 -3.27 -4.49 16.99
CA THR A 526 -3.89 -3.25 17.51
C THR A 526 -4.34 -3.38 18.95
N ASP A 527 -4.97 -4.51 19.29
CA ASP A 527 -5.65 -4.67 20.57
C ASP A 527 -4.64 -4.61 21.71
N HIS A 528 -5.00 -3.85 22.74
CA HIS A 528 -4.18 -3.60 23.92
C HIS A 528 -2.87 -2.84 23.67
N MET A 529 -2.66 -2.22 22.50
CA MET A 529 -1.40 -1.54 22.13
C MET A 529 -1.41 -0.02 22.33
N ARG A 530 -2.46 0.52 22.96
CA ARG A 530 -2.48 1.87 23.49
C ARG A 530 -1.85 1.92 24.88
N LYS A 531 -1.13 3.00 25.17
CA LYS A 531 -0.56 3.26 26.48
C LYS A 531 -1.67 3.29 27.54
N ALA A 532 -1.39 2.76 28.73
CA ALA A 532 -2.32 2.85 29.85
C ALA A 532 -2.69 4.30 30.16
N GLY A 533 -3.99 4.58 30.28
CA GLY A 533 -4.58 5.92 30.39
C GLY A 533 -4.84 6.62 29.06
N SER A 534 -4.69 5.93 27.92
CA SER A 534 -4.93 6.45 26.56
C SER A 534 -5.75 5.48 25.68
N GLU A 535 -6.38 4.49 26.32
CA GLU A 535 -7.29 3.52 25.70
C GLU A 535 -8.55 4.21 25.15
N ARG A 536 -9.15 3.63 24.10
CA ARG A 536 -10.50 4.04 23.68
C ARG A 536 -11.55 3.49 24.64
N PRO A 537 -12.78 4.03 24.66
CA PRO A 537 -13.86 3.46 25.47
C PRO A 537 -14.03 1.95 25.21
N GLY A 538 -14.00 1.15 26.28
CA GLY A 538 -14.13 -0.32 26.21
C GLY A 538 -12.82 -1.08 25.97
N GLU A 539 -11.70 -0.39 25.71
CA GLU A 539 -10.39 -1.01 25.57
C GLU A 539 -9.61 -1.03 26.90
N THR A 540 -8.61 -1.92 27.00
CA THR A 540 -7.68 -2.00 28.13
C THR A 540 -6.24 -2.14 27.63
N ALA A 541 -5.27 -1.51 28.26
CA ALA A 541 -3.86 -1.68 27.91
C ALA A 541 -3.25 -2.97 28.50
N TRP A 542 -2.31 -3.59 27.79
CA TRP A 542 -1.41 -4.58 28.38
C TRP A 542 -0.30 -3.91 29.20
N PRO A 543 0.42 -4.67 30.07
CA PRO A 543 1.63 -4.17 30.72
C PRO A 543 2.64 -3.64 29.70
N ALA A 544 3.33 -2.53 30.05
CA ALA A 544 4.22 -1.82 29.13
C ALA A 544 5.32 -2.73 28.52
N ASP A 545 5.95 -3.59 29.33
CA ASP A 545 6.98 -4.52 28.83
C ASP A 545 6.41 -5.53 27.83
N LYS A 546 5.16 -5.96 28.02
CA LYS A 546 4.45 -6.86 27.10
C LYS A 546 4.15 -6.16 25.78
N GLN A 547 3.65 -4.92 25.82
CA GLN A 547 3.43 -4.10 24.63
C GLN A 547 4.76 -3.85 23.88
N LYS A 548 5.82 -3.53 24.63
CA LYS A 548 7.16 -3.30 24.08
C LYS A 548 7.71 -4.55 23.39
N ALA A 549 7.51 -5.74 23.96
CA ALA A 549 7.89 -6.99 23.31
C ALA A 549 7.12 -7.21 21.98
N VAL A 550 5.82 -6.93 21.93
CA VAL A 550 5.00 -7.01 20.69
C VAL A 550 5.48 -6.04 19.62
N ALA A 551 5.83 -4.82 19.99
CA ALA A 551 6.25 -3.79 19.03
C ALA A 551 7.66 -4.05 18.47
N LEU A 552 8.57 -4.62 19.26
CA LEU A 552 9.99 -4.66 18.93
C LEU A 552 10.54 -6.06 18.59
N ASP A 553 9.87 -7.16 18.97
CA ASP A 553 10.25 -8.54 18.62
C ASP A 553 9.23 -9.17 17.67
N TYR A 554 9.64 -9.43 16.44
CA TYR A 554 8.77 -10.00 15.41
C TYR A 554 8.17 -11.36 15.82
N VAL A 555 8.87 -12.19 16.60
CA VAL A 555 8.34 -13.48 17.05
C VAL A 555 7.22 -13.28 18.05
N THR A 556 7.38 -12.30 18.95
CA THR A 556 6.34 -11.92 19.91
C THR A 556 5.13 -11.31 19.20
N ASN A 557 5.35 -10.49 18.18
CA ASN A 557 4.28 -9.94 17.34
C ASN A 557 3.48 -11.04 16.62
N ILE A 558 4.16 -11.98 15.97
CA ILE A 558 3.53 -13.13 15.31
C ILE A 558 2.75 -13.98 16.32
N ALA A 559 3.27 -14.20 17.53
CA ALA A 559 2.58 -14.95 18.57
C ALA A 559 1.28 -14.24 19.02
N ALA A 560 1.30 -12.91 19.16
CA ALA A 560 0.12 -12.11 19.46
C ALA A 560 -0.93 -12.19 18.33
N GLY A 561 -0.53 -12.00 17.07
CA GLY A 561 -1.44 -12.14 15.93
C GLY A 561 -2.00 -13.56 15.79
N LEU A 562 -1.18 -14.59 16.02
CA LEU A 562 -1.64 -15.99 16.02
C LEU A 562 -2.69 -16.22 17.13
N ARG A 563 -2.47 -15.65 18.32
CA ARG A 563 -3.45 -15.70 19.41
C ARG A 563 -4.75 -15.04 19.00
N THR A 564 -4.73 -13.84 18.41
CA THR A 564 -5.92 -13.15 17.90
C THR A 564 -6.66 -13.99 16.85
N LEU A 565 -5.95 -14.64 15.92
CA LEU A 565 -6.59 -15.52 14.93
C LEU A 565 -7.30 -16.72 15.60
N THR A 566 -6.64 -17.39 16.56
CA THR A 566 -7.27 -18.50 17.31
C THR A 566 -8.44 -18.02 18.17
N GLU A 567 -8.38 -16.79 18.67
CA GLU A 567 -9.49 -16.17 19.39
C GLU A 567 -10.69 -15.95 18.46
N LYS A 568 -10.49 -15.40 17.25
CA LYS A 568 -11.60 -15.21 16.29
C LYS A 568 -12.25 -16.53 15.88
N TRP A 569 -11.46 -17.58 15.67
CA TRP A 569 -12.00 -18.93 15.43
C TRP A 569 -12.90 -19.38 16.58
N ASN A 570 -12.39 -19.30 17.81
CA ASN A 570 -13.12 -19.75 19.00
C ASN A 570 -14.35 -18.88 19.30
N GLN A 571 -14.26 -17.56 19.11
CA GLN A 571 -15.39 -16.63 19.28
C GLN A 571 -16.57 -17.03 18.38
N ILE A 572 -16.32 -17.24 17.09
CA ILE A 572 -17.35 -17.67 16.12
C ILE A 572 -17.91 -19.04 16.52
N TRP A 573 -17.05 -20.00 16.88
CA TRP A 573 -17.48 -21.33 17.24
C TRP A 573 -18.35 -21.32 18.51
N ILE A 574 -17.92 -20.65 19.57
CA ILE A 574 -18.62 -20.60 20.85
C ILE A 574 -19.97 -19.90 20.70
N ASP A 575 -19.98 -18.72 20.08
CA ASP A 575 -21.19 -17.89 19.93
C ASP A 575 -22.28 -18.63 19.12
N THR A 576 -21.87 -19.42 18.11
CA THR A 576 -22.80 -20.16 17.24
C THR A 576 -23.01 -21.62 17.67
N GLY A 577 -22.44 -22.07 18.79
CA GLY A 577 -22.48 -23.48 19.20
C GLY A 577 -21.84 -24.44 18.18
N GLY A 578 -20.91 -23.95 17.39
CA GLY A 578 -20.28 -24.65 16.27
C GLY A 578 -21.15 -24.73 15.02
N ALA A 579 -22.27 -24.01 14.91
CA ALA A 579 -23.11 -24.07 13.71
C ALA A 579 -22.47 -23.34 12.51
N MET A 580 -21.79 -22.22 12.75
CA MET A 580 -21.17 -21.44 11.69
C MET A 580 -19.79 -22.00 11.32
N LYS A 581 -19.76 -22.80 10.24
CA LYS A 581 -18.53 -23.39 9.68
C LYS A 581 -18.44 -23.15 8.17
N ALA A 582 -17.20 -23.00 7.69
CA ALA A 582 -16.87 -23.19 6.29
C ALA A 582 -16.58 -24.68 6.04
N ASN A 583 -17.19 -25.24 5.01
CA ASN A 583 -17.17 -26.67 4.64
C ASN A 583 -17.41 -27.58 5.86
N ASP A 584 -16.47 -28.47 6.21
CA ASP A 584 -16.58 -29.37 7.36
C ASP A 584 -16.05 -28.76 8.68
N GLY A 585 -15.45 -27.56 8.62
CA GLY A 585 -14.85 -26.86 9.76
C GLY A 585 -13.63 -27.55 10.37
N ASN A 586 -13.00 -28.49 9.67
CA ASN A 586 -11.72 -29.07 10.09
C ASN A 586 -10.59 -28.02 10.02
N ALA A 587 -10.03 -27.66 11.18
CA ALA A 587 -8.98 -26.65 11.29
C ALA A 587 -7.69 -26.98 10.51
N ALA A 588 -7.45 -28.24 10.13
CA ALA A 588 -6.29 -28.62 9.32
C ALA A 588 -6.41 -28.21 7.84
N LYS A 589 -7.57 -27.70 7.41
CA LYS A 589 -7.88 -27.38 6.01
C LYS A 589 -7.99 -25.88 5.81
N LEU A 590 -7.35 -25.37 4.75
CA LEU A 590 -7.16 -23.93 4.56
C LEU A 590 -8.46 -23.16 4.40
N GLU A 591 -9.38 -23.68 3.58
CA GLU A 591 -10.65 -23.06 3.25
C GLU A 591 -11.53 -22.85 4.48
N ASN A 592 -11.37 -23.69 5.50
CA ASN A 592 -12.19 -23.63 6.70
C ASN A 592 -11.88 -22.43 7.60
N TRP A 593 -10.74 -21.76 7.36
CA TRP A 593 -10.35 -20.53 8.06
C TRP A 593 -11.03 -19.26 7.52
N TYR A 594 -11.81 -19.36 6.43
CA TYR A 594 -12.41 -18.22 5.74
C TYR A 594 -13.10 -17.22 6.68
N TYR A 595 -13.89 -17.71 7.65
CA TYR A 595 -14.61 -16.86 8.61
C TYR A 595 -13.70 -16.22 9.66
N ALA A 596 -12.76 -16.97 10.22
CA ALA A 596 -11.81 -16.43 11.20
C ALA A 596 -10.89 -15.37 10.58
N ILE A 597 -10.51 -15.55 9.30
CA ILE A 597 -9.73 -14.56 8.54
C ILE A 597 -10.56 -13.29 8.27
N TRP A 598 -11.82 -13.43 7.88
CA TRP A 598 -12.72 -12.28 7.73
C TRP A 598 -12.84 -11.52 9.05
N ALA A 599 -13.07 -12.22 10.16
CA ALA A 599 -13.15 -11.63 11.50
C ALA A 599 -11.83 -11.05 12.01
N TYR A 600 -10.67 -11.51 11.50
CA TYR A 600 -9.37 -10.93 11.84
C TYR A 600 -9.27 -9.47 11.37
N ASN A 601 -9.82 -9.15 10.19
CA ASN A 601 -9.78 -7.79 9.64
C ASN A 601 -10.94 -6.89 10.10
N SER A 602 -12.18 -7.39 10.05
CA SER A 602 -13.37 -6.57 10.35
C SER A 602 -13.98 -6.80 11.73
N GLY A 603 -13.46 -7.75 12.51
CA GLY A 603 -14.07 -8.19 13.76
C GLY A 603 -15.22 -9.20 13.58
N TRP A 604 -15.65 -9.78 14.70
CA TRP A 604 -16.87 -10.59 14.84
C TRP A 604 -17.82 -9.81 15.74
N HIS A 605 -19.06 -9.62 15.31
CA HIS A 605 -20.11 -8.97 16.09
C HIS A 605 -21.00 -10.04 16.74
N PRO A 606 -20.89 -10.28 18.06
CA PRO A 606 -21.59 -11.40 18.71
C PRO A 606 -23.12 -11.29 18.66
N GLU A 607 -23.81 -12.43 18.59
CA GLU A 607 -25.28 -12.49 18.55
C GLU A 607 -25.91 -11.79 19.76
N LYS A 608 -25.31 -11.96 20.95
CA LYS A 608 -25.77 -11.29 22.19
C LYS A 608 -25.76 -9.76 22.11
N GLU A 609 -24.99 -9.18 21.18
CA GLU A 609 -24.84 -7.73 20.96
C GLU A 609 -25.73 -7.23 19.80
N ALA A 610 -26.53 -8.09 19.18
CA ALA A 610 -27.39 -7.73 18.05
C ALA A 610 -28.40 -6.61 18.36
N ASN A 611 -28.81 -6.48 19.63
CA ASN A 611 -29.70 -5.41 20.11
C ASN A 611 -28.95 -4.26 20.82
N GLY A 612 -27.61 -4.28 20.80
CA GLY A 612 -26.75 -3.23 21.35
C GLY A 612 -26.34 -2.19 20.30
N THR A 613 -25.22 -1.53 20.56
CA THR A 613 -24.56 -0.58 19.66
C THR A 613 -23.20 -1.12 19.22
N ASP A 614 -22.75 -0.73 18.03
CA ASP A 614 -21.38 -1.02 17.58
C ASP A 614 -20.33 -0.10 18.22
N ALA A 615 -19.08 -0.22 17.76
CA ALA A 615 -17.94 0.56 18.23
C ALA A 615 -18.06 2.08 17.94
N ASN A 616 -18.94 2.47 17.02
CA ASN A 616 -19.22 3.86 16.66
C ASN A 616 -20.42 4.42 17.46
N GLY A 617 -21.10 3.58 18.24
CA GLY A 617 -22.28 3.94 19.02
C GLY A 617 -23.59 3.79 18.26
N ASP A 618 -23.58 3.22 17.05
CA ASP A 618 -24.78 3.07 16.23
C ASP A 618 -25.50 1.75 16.55
N PRO A 619 -26.85 1.74 16.67
CA PRO A 619 -27.60 0.52 16.95
C PRO A 619 -27.37 -0.59 15.93
N ASN A 620 -27.24 -1.83 16.40
CA ASN A 620 -27.08 -3.00 15.52
C ASN A 620 -28.39 -3.46 14.87
N ASN A 621 -29.55 -3.08 15.44
CA ASN A 621 -30.89 -3.40 14.90
C ASN A 621 -31.03 -4.88 14.49
N GLY A 622 -30.60 -5.79 15.35
CA GLY A 622 -30.64 -7.23 15.12
C GLY A 622 -29.52 -7.80 14.25
N ALA A 623 -28.61 -6.98 13.72
CA ALA A 623 -27.46 -7.47 12.94
C ALA A 623 -26.38 -8.06 13.86
N TRP A 624 -25.80 -9.17 13.44
CA TRP A 624 -24.67 -9.83 14.08
C TRP A 624 -23.88 -10.65 13.04
N GLY A 625 -22.63 -10.97 13.35
CA GLY A 625 -21.76 -11.79 12.52
C GLY A 625 -20.56 -11.06 11.91
N LEU A 626 -20.19 -11.44 10.68
CA LEU A 626 -19.06 -10.88 9.93
C LEU A 626 -19.46 -9.64 9.13
N GLY A 627 -18.70 -8.54 9.26
CA GLY A 627 -18.99 -7.21 8.72
C GLY A 627 -19.15 -7.13 7.19
N TRP A 628 -19.99 -6.20 6.69
CA TRP A 628 -20.45 -6.15 5.29
C TRP A 628 -19.35 -5.78 4.28
N THR A 629 -18.39 -4.95 4.65
CA THR A 629 -17.34 -4.49 3.72
C THR A 629 -16.62 -5.65 3.03
N ASN A 630 -16.24 -6.67 3.79
CA ASN A 630 -15.53 -7.84 3.27
C ASN A 630 -16.46 -8.91 2.66
N ASN A 631 -17.78 -8.69 2.65
CA ASN A 631 -18.71 -9.61 1.99
C ASN A 631 -18.47 -9.58 0.47
N PRO A 632 -18.19 -10.72 -0.20
CA PRO A 632 -17.98 -10.77 -1.64
C PRO A 632 -19.13 -10.20 -2.49
N SER A 633 -20.35 -10.15 -1.94
CA SER A 633 -21.54 -9.58 -2.59
C SER A 633 -21.61 -8.07 -2.56
N ASN A 634 -20.73 -7.42 -1.79
CA ASN A 634 -20.57 -5.98 -1.84
C ASN A 634 -20.08 -5.59 -3.24
N SER A 635 -20.81 -4.68 -3.89
CA SER A 635 -20.55 -4.30 -5.29
C SER A 635 -19.26 -3.49 -5.52
N TYR A 636 -18.47 -3.28 -4.47
CA TYR A 636 -17.07 -2.86 -4.56
C TYR A 636 -16.13 -3.90 -5.16
N TRP A 637 -16.45 -5.18 -5.03
CA TRP A 637 -15.60 -6.25 -5.52
C TRP A 637 -15.96 -6.58 -6.97
N LYS A 638 -14.94 -6.75 -7.82
CA LYS A 638 -15.13 -6.92 -9.27
C LYS A 638 -15.88 -8.23 -9.56
N PRO A 639 -17.01 -8.21 -10.29
CA PRO A 639 -17.66 -9.42 -10.79
C PRO A 639 -16.78 -10.18 -11.78
N GLY A 640 -16.92 -11.52 -11.83
CA GLY A 640 -16.16 -12.37 -12.73
C GLY A 640 -14.64 -12.40 -12.48
N ARG A 641 -14.16 -11.90 -11.34
CA ARG A 641 -12.76 -12.11 -10.92
C ARG A 641 -12.53 -13.60 -10.65
N HIS A 642 -11.32 -14.09 -10.95
CA HIS A 642 -10.88 -15.39 -10.46
C HIS A 642 -10.41 -15.27 -9.00
N PRO A 643 -10.16 -16.39 -8.28
CA PRO A 643 -9.52 -16.31 -6.97
C PRO A 643 -8.18 -15.56 -7.04
N PHE A 644 -7.85 -14.84 -5.97
CA PHE A 644 -6.63 -14.04 -5.91
C PHE A 644 -5.37 -14.91 -6.10
N LEU A 645 -4.50 -14.52 -7.02
CA LEU A 645 -3.27 -15.19 -7.45
C LEU A 645 -3.47 -16.55 -8.13
N ASP A 646 -4.70 -16.91 -8.50
CA ASP A 646 -4.98 -18.18 -9.16
C ASP A 646 -4.13 -18.38 -10.43
N GLY A 647 -3.73 -19.63 -10.68
CA GLY A 647 -2.80 -19.96 -11.76
C GLY A 647 -1.41 -19.31 -11.64
N ASN A 648 -0.99 -18.90 -10.44
CA ASN A 648 0.26 -18.16 -10.18
C ASN A 648 0.27 -16.76 -10.84
N THR A 649 -0.90 -16.13 -10.93
CA THR A 649 -1.05 -14.82 -11.59
C THR A 649 -0.78 -13.69 -10.60
N TYR A 650 0.49 -13.41 -10.31
CA TYR A 650 0.84 -12.30 -9.41
C TYR A 650 0.56 -10.89 -9.97
N ALA A 651 0.05 -10.80 -11.21
CA ALA A 651 -0.51 -9.56 -11.70
C ALA A 651 -1.68 -9.07 -10.82
N ASP A 652 -2.39 -9.96 -10.13
CA ASP A 652 -3.45 -9.58 -9.20
C ASP A 652 -2.93 -8.71 -8.05
N ALA A 653 -1.69 -8.93 -7.61
CA ALA A 653 -1.06 -8.13 -6.56
C ALA A 653 -0.78 -6.68 -7.03
N ALA A 654 -0.86 -6.38 -8.33
CA ALA A 654 -0.86 -5.01 -8.83
C ALA A 654 -2.23 -4.31 -8.66
N THR A 655 -3.32 -5.08 -8.56
CA THR A 655 -4.69 -4.60 -8.36
C THR A 655 -5.45 -5.35 -7.25
N PRO A 656 -4.89 -5.43 -6.02
CA PRO A 656 -5.48 -6.22 -4.95
C PRO A 656 -6.82 -5.67 -4.47
N GLN A 657 -7.17 -4.42 -4.81
CA GLN A 657 -8.44 -3.78 -4.50
C GLN A 657 -9.67 -4.47 -5.12
N TYR A 658 -9.51 -5.47 -5.98
CA TYR A 658 -10.63 -6.23 -6.56
C TYR A 658 -11.13 -7.36 -5.67
N TRP A 659 -10.38 -7.73 -4.62
CA TRP A 659 -10.69 -8.84 -3.71
C TRP A 659 -10.85 -8.36 -2.26
N PRO A 660 -11.84 -8.89 -1.51
CA PRO A 660 -11.96 -8.68 -0.07
C PRO A 660 -10.81 -9.35 0.70
N TYR A 661 -10.65 -8.96 1.96
CA TYR A 661 -9.50 -9.34 2.81
C TYR A 661 -9.25 -10.86 2.85
N GLN A 662 -10.27 -11.65 3.14
CA GLN A 662 -10.14 -13.10 3.29
C GLN A 662 -9.82 -13.83 1.99
N GLU A 663 -10.27 -13.33 0.84
CA GLU A 663 -9.90 -13.88 -0.46
C GLU A 663 -8.41 -13.59 -0.76
N LYS A 664 -7.90 -12.41 -0.38
CA LYS A 664 -6.48 -12.06 -0.51
C LYS A 664 -5.59 -12.95 0.37
N VAL A 665 -5.95 -13.13 1.64
CA VAL A 665 -5.20 -13.98 2.58
C VAL A 665 -5.17 -15.44 2.11
N LEU A 666 -6.30 -16.00 1.66
CA LEU A 666 -6.33 -17.37 1.13
C LEU A 666 -5.56 -17.49 -0.19
N GLY A 667 -5.56 -16.45 -1.03
CA GLY A 667 -4.69 -16.36 -2.19
C GLY A 667 -3.21 -16.41 -1.81
N TRP A 668 -2.77 -15.64 -0.80
CA TRP A 668 -1.40 -15.71 -0.27
C TRP A 668 -1.06 -17.03 0.42
N ALA A 669 -2.04 -17.67 1.07
CA ALA A 669 -1.87 -18.99 1.68
C ALA A 669 -1.66 -20.08 0.59
N ALA A 670 -2.41 -19.96 -0.51
CA ALA A 670 -2.24 -20.81 -1.67
C ALA A 670 -0.92 -20.49 -2.39
N TRP A 671 -0.64 -19.23 -2.71
CA TRP A 671 0.50 -18.75 -3.49
C TRP A 671 1.34 -17.78 -2.65
N PRO A 672 2.52 -18.19 -2.17
CA PRO A 672 3.36 -17.37 -1.29
C PRO A 672 3.76 -16.04 -1.91
N ILE A 673 3.91 -14.99 -1.11
CA ILE A 673 4.48 -13.72 -1.61
C ILE A 673 5.88 -13.93 -2.19
N THR A 674 6.18 -13.26 -3.31
CA THR A 674 7.50 -13.34 -3.94
C THR A 674 8.46 -12.35 -3.29
N LYS A 675 9.72 -12.78 -3.12
CA LYS A 675 10.81 -11.98 -2.56
C LYS A 675 11.94 -11.88 -3.59
N THR A 676 12.38 -10.66 -3.82
CA THR A 676 13.42 -10.32 -4.79
C THR A 676 14.69 -9.91 -4.06
N TYR A 677 15.81 -10.55 -4.37
CA TYR A 677 17.10 -10.28 -3.72
C TYR A 677 18.27 -10.35 -4.71
N TRP A 678 19.41 -9.78 -4.33
CA TRP A 678 20.65 -9.94 -5.07
C TRP A 678 21.34 -11.24 -4.66
N ASP A 679 21.58 -12.14 -5.61
CA ASP A 679 22.37 -13.35 -5.37
C ASP A 679 23.84 -13.08 -5.76
N PRO A 680 24.76 -12.90 -4.79
CA PRO A 680 26.16 -12.64 -5.08
C PRO A 680 26.86 -13.83 -5.76
N ALA A 681 26.40 -15.07 -5.56
CA ALA A 681 26.96 -16.24 -6.22
C ALA A 681 26.59 -16.28 -7.72
N GLN A 682 25.44 -15.72 -8.09
CA GLN A 682 25.00 -15.65 -9.48
C GLN A 682 25.30 -14.30 -10.15
N GLY A 683 25.70 -13.27 -9.39
CA GLY A 683 25.95 -11.93 -9.91
C GLY A 683 24.71 -11.29 -10.55
N LYS A 684 23.50 -11.62 -10.06
CA LYS A 684 22.24 -11.10 -10.57
C LYS A 684 21.14 -11.07 -9.51
N THR A 685 20.11 -10.27 -9.76
CA THR A 685 18.87 -10.31 -9.00
C THR A 685 18.08 -11.58 -9.31
N VAL A 686 17.51 -12.21 -8.28
CA VAL A 686 16.70 -13.43 -8.38
C VAL A 686 15.42 -13.29 -7.54
N GLU A 687 14.44 -14.11 -7.88
CA GLU A 687 13.11 -14.16 -7.24
C GLU A 687 12.89 -15.53 -6.59
N GLN A 688 12.24 -15.54 -5.43
CA GLN A 688 11.84 -16.77 -4.73
C GLN A 688 10.56 -16.60 -3.94
N ALA A 689 9.91 -17.71 -3.60
CA ALA A 689 8.80 -17.71 -2.65
C ALA A 689 9.29 -17.34 -1.23
N GLY A 690 8.57 -16.44 -0.57
CA GLY A 690 8.84 -16.00 0.80
C GLY A 690 8.64 -17.11 1.84
N TYR A 691 7.82 -18.10 1.54
CA TYR A 691 7.55 -19.29 2.37
C TYR A 691 7.06 -20.46 1.52
N ASN A 692 7.00 -21.67 2.11
CA ASN A 692 6.46 -22.85 1.43
C ASN A 692 4.97 -22.74 1.13
N ALA A 693 4.58 -23.06 -0.10
CA ALA A 693 3.18 -23.08 -0.50
C ALA A 693 2.43 -24.29 0.06
N ALA A 694 1.13 -24.07 0.26
CA ALA A 694 0.16 -25.12 0.45
C ALA A 694 -0.02 -25.98 -0.81
N TRP A 695 -0.65 -27.14 -0.64
CA TRP A 695 -0.90 -28.07 -1.74
C TRP A 695 -2.31 -28.65 -1.71
N TRP A 696 -2.77 -29.09 -2.88
CA TRP A 696 -4.07 -29.71 -3.11
C TRP A 696 -3.88 -30.99 -3.94
N ASN A 697 -4.84 -31.92 -3.87
CA ASN A 697 -4.80 -33.14 -4.68
C ASN A 697 -5.01 -32.88 -6.18
N HIS A 698 -5.55 -31.71 -6.55
CA HIS A 698 -5.76 -31.28 -7.93
C HIS A 698 -5.68 -29.75 -8.03
N ASN A 699 -5.27 -29.21 -9.18
CA ASN A 699 -5.16 -27.76 -9.39
C ASN A 699 -6.52 -27.06 -9.32
N ASP A 700 -7.57 -27.64 -9.92
CA ASP A 700 -8.95 -27.13 -9.81
C ASP A 700 -9.40 -26.91 -8.36
N TYR A 701 -8.97 -27.79 -7.45
CA TYR A 701 -9.26 -27.62 -6.04
C TYR A 701 -8.53 -26.41 -5.45
N ARG A 702 -7.29 -26.14 -5.87
CA ARG A 702 -6.58 -24.91 -5.48
C ARG A 702 -7.29 -23.66 -6.04
N SER A 703 -7.74 -23.71 -7.30
CA SER A 703 -8.56 -22.66 -7.92
C SER A 703 -9.95 -22.52 -7.26
N ALA A 704 -10.36 -23.46 -6.41
CA ALA A 704 -11.56 -23.38 -5.58
C ALA A 704 -11.25 -23.15 -4.09
N VAL A 705 -10.11 -22.52 -3.75
CA VAL A 705 -9.78 -22.17 -2.34
C VAL A 705 -10.79 -21.20 -1.73
N VAL A 706 -11.53 -20.47 -2.56
CA VAL A 706 -12.72 -19.68 -2.19
C VAL A 706 -13.93 -20.22 -2.97
N PRO A 707 -15.17 -19.86 -2.60
CA PRO A 707 -16.34 -20.22 -3.39
C PRO A 707 -16.24 -19.73 -4.83
N VAL A 708 -16.40 -20.64 -5.79
CA VAL A 708 -16.29 -20.37 -7.23
C VAL A 708 -17.43 -21.00 -8.00
N ILE A 709 -17.78 -20.37 -9.12
CA ILE A 709 -18.56 -20.97 -10.20
C ILE A 709 -17.56 -21.44 -11.24
N GLN A 710 -17.46 -22.76 -11.41
CA GLN A 710 -16.61 -23.38 -12.43
C GLN A 710 -17.42 -23.63 -13.71
N LYS A 711 -16.92 -23.15 -14.86
CA LYS A 711 -17.42 -23.50 -16.18
C LYS A 711 -16.23 -23.90 -17.06
N ALA A 712 -16.16 -25.17 -17.45
CA ALA A 712 -14.97 -25.76 -18.06
C ALA A 712 -13.72 -25.54 -17.18
N ASN A 713 -12.64 -24.95 -17.72
CA ASN A 713 -11.39 -24.68 -16.99
C ASN A 713 -11.35 -23.29 -16.34
N LEU A 714 -12.47 -22.55 -16.35
CA LEU A 714 -12.56 -21.20 -15.82
C LEU A 714 -13.17 -21.21 -14.42
N PHE A 715 -12.49 -20.54 -13.49
CA PHE A 715 -12.91 -20.37 -12.11
C PHE A 715 -13.20 -18.89 -11.86
N ALA A 716 -14.47 -18.53 -11.73
CA ALA A 716 -14.88 -17.21 -11.29
C ALA A 716 -15.39 -17.27 -9.85
N VAL A 717 -15.02 -16.30 -9.03
CA VAL A 717 -15.52 -16.20 -7.65
C VAL A 717 -17.04 -16.08 -7.65
N ASP A 718 -17.70 -16.92 -6.85
CA ASP A 718 -19.12 -16.79 -6.57
C ASP A 718 -19.32 -15.62 -5.60
N VAL A 719 -19.47 -14.42 -6.18
CA VAL A 719 -19.66 -13.19 -5.40
C VAL A 719 -20.92 -13.23 -4.54
N ASN A 720 -21.89 -14.10 -4.82
CA ASN A 720 -23.14 -14.22 -4.06
C ASN A 720 -23.11 -15.35 -3.03
N ALA A 721 -21.96 -16.00 -2.82
CA ALA A 721 -21.85 -17.16 -1.95
C ALA A 721 -22.30 -16.91 -0.49
N PHE A 722 -22.18 -15.67 -0.02
CA PHE A 722 -22.45 -15.23 1.36
C PHE A 722 -23.56 -14.16 1.42
N CYS A 723 -24.61 -14.34 0.61
CA CYS A 723 -25.73 -13.41 0.51
C CYS A 723 -27.07 -14.16 0.46
N THR A 724 -27.80 -14.12 1.57
CA THR A 724 -29.12 -14.73 1.72
C THR A 724 -30.07 -13.79 2.48
N ALA A 725 -31.35 -14.16 2.52
CA ALA A 725 -32.32 -13.42 3.31
C ALA A 725 -31.96 -13.35 4.81
N ASP A 726 -31.22 -14.35 5.33
CA ASP A 726 -30.81 -14.45 6.75
C ASP A 726 -29.90 -13.29 7.18
N ASN A 727 -29.02 -12.81 6.28
CA ASN A 727 -28.21 -11.63 6.53
C ASN A 727 -28.72 -10.35 5.84
N ASN A 728 -30.03 -10.32 5.54
CA ASN A 728 -30.68 -9.21 4.83
C ASN A 728 -30.00 -8.84 3.50
N CYS A 729 -29.48 -9.86 2.80
CA CYS A 729 -28.76 -9.70 1.56
C CYS A 729 -29.51 -10.39 0.42
N GLN A 730 -29.76 -9.65 -0.67
CA GLN A 730 -30.44 -10.21 -1.82
C GLN A 730 -29.83 -9.69 -3.12
N PRO A 731 -29.13 -10.54 -3.89
CA PRO A 731 -28.64 -10.17 -5.20
C PRO A 731 -29.81 -9.85 -6.11
N GLY A 732 -29.63 -8.91 -7.04
CA GLY A 732 -30.64 -8.70 -8.07
C GLY A 732 -31.85 -7.86 -7.66
N THR A 733 -31.84 -7.18 -6.50
CA THR A 733 -32.98 -6.36 -6.04
C THR A 733 -32.81 -4.87 -6.32
N THR A 734 -33.92 -4.17 -6.53
CA THR A 734 -34.00 -2.70 -6.48
C THR A 734 -35.31 -2.23 -5.85
N ASN A 735 -35.20 -1.31 -4.87
CA ASN A 735 -36.31 -0.47 -4.42
C ASN A 735 -36.06 1.00 -4.82
N TYR A 736 -35.79 1.27 -6.10
CA TYR A 736 -35.43 2.63 -6.54
C TYR A 736 -36.59 3.65 -6.37
N GLU A 737 -37.84 3.18 -6.27
CA GLU A 737 -39.06 4.01 -6.14
C GLU A 737 -39.44 4.36 -4.68
N SER A 738 -38.86 3.72 -3.67
CA SER A 738 -39.17 3.99 -2.25
C SER A 738 -37.89 4.06 -1.39
N PRO A 739 -37.20 5.20 -1.37
CA PRO A 739 -35.87 5.34 -0.76
C PRO A 739 -35.85 5.50 0.78
N ALA A 740 -36.98 5.41 1.49
CA ALA A 740 -37.04 5.85 2.90
C ALA A 740 -36.77 4.76 3.97
N THR A 741 -36.67 3.47 3.63
CA THR A 741 -36.41 2.42 4.64
C THR A 741 -35.53 1.24 4.18
N SER A 742 -35.26 1.09 2.88
CA SER A 742 -34.36 0.05 2.35
C SER A 742 -33.32 0.68 1.43
N THR A 743 -32.04 0.38 1.63
CA THR A 743 -30.99 0.74 0.68
C THR A 743 -31.21 0.03 -0.64
N ALA A 744 -31.08 0.75 -1.74
CA ALA A 744 -31.02 0.13 -3.06
C ALA A 744 -29.61 -0.43 -3.27
N GLY A 745 -29.50 -1.75 -3.46
CA GLY A 745 -28.23 -2.47 -3.53
C GLY A 745 -28.42 -3.94 -3.14
N THR A 746 -27.30 -4.67 -3.02
CA THR A 746 -27.33 -6.08 -2.62
C THR A 746 -27.61 -6.25 -1.12
N CYS A 747 -27.10 -5.33 -0.28
CA CYS A 747 -27.50 -5.23 1.12
C CYS A 747 -28.81 -4.44 1.21
N LEU A 748 -29.82 -5.00 1.89
CA LEU A 748 -31.16 -4.41 1.97
C LEU A 748 -31.30 -3.41 3.14
N ARG A 749 -30.29 -3.30 4.00
CA ARG A 749 -30.31 -2.47 5.22
C ARG A 749 -29.67 -1.10 5.02
N ALA A 750 -30.34 -0.06 5.52
CA ALA A 750 -29.90 1.33 5.38
C ALA A 750 -28.56 1.65 6.07
N ASP A 751 -28.24 0.90 7.12
CA ASP A 751 -27.00 0.99 7.90
C ASP A 751 -25.87 0.13 7.34
N PHE A 752 -26.08 -0.56 6.21
CA PHE A 752 -25.13 -1.49 5.60
C PHE A 752 -24.71 -2.67 6.49
N LYS A 753 -25.42 -2.97 7.59
CA LYS A 753 -25.11 -4.09 8.51
C LYS A 753 -25.64 -5.45 8.03
N CYS A 754 -25.41 -5.81 6.77
CA CYS A 754 -25.78 -7.12 6.20
C CYS A 754 -24.77 -8.22 6.58
N TRP A 755 -24.58 -8.38 7.89
CA TRP A 755 -23.50 -9.15 8.49
C TRP A 755 -23.75 -10.66 8.38
N TRP A 756 -22.75 -11.40 7.92
CA TRP A 756 -22.89 -12.84 7.63
C TRP A 756 -22.67 -13.70 8.87
N HIS A 757 -23.60 -14.63 9.13
CA HIS A 757 -23.56 -15.49 10.32
C HIS A 757 -24.03 -16.94 10.07
N MET A 758 -24.02 -17.40 8.80
CA MET A 758 -24.51 -18.74 8.41
C MET A 758 -23.35 -19.68 8.02
N PRO A 759 -23.52 -21.02 8.12
CA PRO A 759 -22.56 -21.97 7.55
C PRO A 759 -22.54 -21.90 6.01
N LYS A 760 -21.41 -22.28 5.40
CA LYS A 760 -21.28 -22.38 3.94
C LYS A 760 -20.39 -23.55 3.56
N THR A 761 -20.86 -24.39 2.64
CA THR A 761 -20.06 -25.46 2.04
C THR A 761 -19.92 -25.21 0.54
N TRP A 762 -18.69 -25.20 0.03
CA TRP A 762 -18.37 -25.23 -1.40
C TRP A 762 -17.45 -26.41 -1.77
N LYS A 763 -16.85 -27.06 -0.77
CA LYS A 763 -16.13 -28.32 -0.90
C LYS A 763 -16.73 -29.36 0.03
N SER A 764 -17.48 -30.30 -0.54
CA SER A 764 -18.23 -31.30 0.24
C SER A 764 -17.35 -32.43 0.80
N ASP A 765 -16.17 -32.65 0.23
CA ASP A 765 -15.19 -33.62 0.73
C ASP A 765 -13.85 -32.95 0.98
N CYS A 766 -13.68 -32.38 2.17
CA CYS A 766 -12.42 -31.73 2.54
C CYS A 766 -11.24 -32.70 2.72
N THR A 767 -11.47 -34.02 2.76
CA THR A 767 -10.38 -34.99 2.75
C THR A 767 -9.62 -34.93 1.44
N THR A 768 -10.34 -34.77 0.32
CA THR A 768 -9.77 -34.76 -1.03
C THR A 768 -9.70 -33.37 -1.66
N GLN A 769 -10.68 -32.51 -1.42
CA GLN A 769 -10.84 -31.24 -2.13
C GLN A 769 -10.20 -30.05 -1.41
N CYS A 770 -10.11 -30.06 -0.08
CA CYS A 770 -9.60 -28.91 0.67
C CYS A 770 -8.06 -28.91 0.71
N GLY A 771 -7.50 -27.71 0.85
CA GLY A 771 -6.06 -27.46 0.86
C GLY A 771 -5.40 -28.01 2.09
N ASN A 772 -4.16 -28.47 1.90
CA ASN A 772 -3.32 -29.01 2.95
C ASN A 772 -2.15 -28.06 3.20
N GLU A 773 -1.70 -28.04 4.44
CA GLU A 773 -0.51 -27.31 4.84
C GLU A 773 0.70 -27.71 3.98
N GLY A 774 1.47 -26.70 3.59
CA GLY A 774 2.75 -26.88 2.93
C GLY A 774 3.73 -27.67 3.79
N THR A 775 4.83 -28.09 3.18
CA THR A 775 5.92 -28.70 3.95
C THR A 775 6.42 -27.70 5.00
N ILE A 776 6.37 -28.08 6.28
CA ILE A 776 6.97 -27.28 7.36
C ILE A 776 8.49 -27.34 7.19
N ARG A 777 9.08 -26.20 6.81
CA ARG A 777 10.51 -26.12 6.47
C ARG A 777 11.38 -26.40 7.69
N TYR A 778 10.96 -25.91 8.85
CA TYR A 778 11.73 -25.99 10.07
C TYR A 778 11.21 -27.09 11.00
N SER A 779 10.86 -28.26 10.47
CA SER A 779 10.25 -29.36 11.22
C SER A 779 11.17 -30.02 12.26
N ASP A 780 12.49 -29.98 12.06
CA ASP A 780 13.47 -30.64 12.96
C ASP A 780 13.49 -30.03 14.36
N ASP A 781 13.74 -30.87 15.38
CA ASP A 781 13.72 -30.47 16.80
C ASP A 781 14.73 -29.37 17.14
N LYS A 782 15.86 -29.28 16.42
CA LYS A 782 16.85 -28.22 16.63
C LYS A 782 16.25 -26.81 16.46
N TRP A 783 15.27 -26.66 15.57
CA TRP A 783 14.68 -25.37 15.25
C TRP A 783 13.70 -24.88 16.32
N ARG A 784 13.34 -25.73 17.29
CA ARG A 784 12.52 -25.32 18.44
C ARG A 784 13.24 -24.28 19.30
N SER A 785 14.56 -24.41 19.45
CA SER A 785 15.40 -23.54 20.28
C SER A 785 16.41 -22.70 19.49
N THR A 786 16.51 -22.91 18.17
CA THR A 786 17.47 -22.22 17.30
C THR A 786 16.75 -21.24 16.39
N GLU A 787 16.85 -19.94 16.71
CA GLU A 787 16.54 -18.88 15.75
C GLU A 787 17.60 -18.85 14.65
N ARG A 788 17.19 -18.49 13.43
CA ARG A 788 18.13 -18.32 12.33
C ARG A 788 18.99 -17.08 12.53
N GLU A 789 20.24 -17.15 12.08
CA GLU A 789 21.15 -16.01 12.03
C GLU A 789 20.56 -14.86 11.21
N ASP A 790 20.96 -13.64 11.55
CA ASP A 790 20.52 -12.44 10.83
C ASP A 790 21.30 -12.28 9.54
N PRO A 791 20.66 -11.86 8.44
CA PRO A 791 21.41 -11.43 7.28
C PRO A 791 22.22 -10.16 7.60
N GLN A 792 23.36 -10.02 6.93
CA GLN A 792 24.34 -8.95 7.19
C GLN A 792 24.64 -8.12 5.93
N ASP A 793 23.85 -8.29 4.88
CA ASP A 793 24.07 -7.69 3.56
C ASP A 793 24.14 -6.14 3.61
N TYR A 794 23.38 -5.50 4.50
CA TYR A 794 23.40 -4.05 4.72
C TYR A 794 24.16 -3.62 5.99
N TRP A 795 24.94 -4.52 6.60
CA TRP A 795 25.72 -4.21 7.79
C TRP A 795 27.04 -3.50 7.43
N TYR A 796 26.97 -2.21 7.12
CA TYR A 796 28.16 -1.39 6.86
C TYR A 796 28.99 -1.14 8.13
N PRO A 797 30.30 -0.83 8.04
CA PRO A 797 31.13 -0.61 9.23
C PRO A 797 30.64 0.56 10.12
N CYS A 798 30.46 0.26 11.42
CA CYS A 798 30.12 1.24 12.47
C CYS A 798 31.24 2.24 12.75
N GLN A 799 32.48 1.82 12.54
CA GLN A 799 33.64 2.70 12.52
C GLN A 799 34.14 2.78 11.09
N THR A 800 34.26 4.01 10.58
CA THR A 800 34.70 4.26 9.22
C THR A 800 36.11 4.84 9.23
N PRO A 801 37.11 4.16 8.64
CA PRO A 801 38.44 4.73 8.52
C PRO A 801 38.44 5.94 7.58
N GLY A 802 39.46 6.80 7.69
CA GLY A 802 39.61 7.98 6.83
C GLY A 802 39.69 9.32 7.56
N LEU A 803 39.51 9.33 8.89
CA LEU A 803 39.80 10.51 9.71
C LEU A 803 41.29 10.60 10.06
N PRO A 804 41.85 11.83 10.12
CA PRO A 804 43.17 12.06 10.71
C PRO A 804 43.21 11.64 12.20
N SER A 805 44.37 11.14 12.64
CA SER A 805 44.58 10.80 14.06
C SER A 805 44.38 12.02 14.96
N GLY A 806 43.57 11.88 16.01
CA GLY A 806 43.23 12.96 16.93
C GLY A 806 42.03 13.82 16.51
N ALA A 807 41.34 13.50 15.41
CA ALA A 807 40.07 14.11 15.06
C ALA A 807 39.04 13.95 16.19
N LYS A 808 38.24 14.99 16.41
CA LYS A 808 37.24 15.08 17.47
C LYS A 808 35.87 14.86 16.87
N ILE A 809 35.26 13.73 17.19
CA ILE A 809 34.01 13.25 16.59
C ILE A 809 32.84 13.66 17.47
N VAL A 810 31.77 14.19 16.87
CA VAL A 810 30.47 14.45 17.48
C VAL A 810 29.46 13.58 16.76
N ASP A 811 28.82 12.69 17.52
CA ASP A 811 27.86 11.70 17.01
C ASP A 811 26.42 12.24 17.00
N ASP A 812 25.53 11.63 16.22
CA ASP A 812 24.10 12.01 16.15
C ASP A 812 23.27 11.56 17.37
N VAL A 813 23.83 10.70 18.22
CA VAL A 813 23.24 10.30 19.50
C VAL A 813 24.22 10.44 20.66
N PRO A 814 23.74 10.67 21.90
CA PRO A 814 24.63 10.68 23.06
C PRO A 814 25.17 9.28 23.32
N SER A 815 26.35 9.18 23.95
CA SER A 815 27.00 7.90 24.27
C SER A 815 26.20 6.98 25.21
N THR A 816 25.09 7.46 25.78
CA THR A 816 24.14 6.66 26.55
C THR A 816 23.21 5.81 25.68
N VAL A 817 23.10 6.13 24.39
CA VAL A 817 22.37 5.32 23.40
C VAL A 817 23.31 4.20 22.95
N PRO A 818 22.94 2.93 23.15
CA PRO A 818 23.76 1.81 22.69
C PRO A 818 23.61 1.64 21.17
N ALA A 819 24.62 1.06 20.52
CA ALA A 819 24.44 0.50 19.18
C ALA A 819 23.53 -0.74 19.28
N PHE A 820 22.36 -0.71 18.64
CA PHE A 820 21.43 -1.85 18.63
C PHE A 820 21.85 -2.94 17.64
N ARG A 821 22.52 -2.53 16.56
CA ARG A 821 23.08 -3.46 15.57
C ARG A 821 24.25 -4.23 16.18
N GLY A 822 24.24 -5.55 16.00
CA GLY A 822 25.35 -6.41 16.39
C GLY A 822 26.65 -6.06 15.66
N GLY A 823 27.80 -6.31 16.28
CA GLY A 823 29.11 -6.08 15.66
C GLY A 823 29.60 -4.63 15.68
N CYS A 824 28.90 -3.73 16.37
CA CYS A 824 29.33 -2.35 16.58
C CYS A 824 30.04 -2.18 17.92
N ASP A 825 31.36 -2.16 17.88
CA ASP A 825 32.18 -1.76 19.02
C ASP A 825 32.48 -0.26 18.93
N ASN A 826 31.94 0.52 19.86
CA ASN A 826 32.15 1.96 19.95
C ASN A 826 33.23 2.36 20.98
N SER A 827 33.99 1.39 21.53
CA SER A 827 35.04 1.66 22.52
C SER A 827 36.28 2.38 21.94
N GLY A 828 36.48 2.31 20.63
CA GLY A 828 37.63 2.88 19.92
C GLY A 828 37.57 4.39 19.67
N TRP A 829 36.48 5.06 20.03
CA TRP A 829 36.31 6.51 19.85
C TRP A 829 35.55 7.13 21.03
N THR A 830 35.50 8.46 21.08
CA THR A 830 34.80 9.17 22.15
C THR A 830 33.98 10.30 21.57
N ASN A 831 32.70 10.35 21.93
CA ASN A 831 31.83 11.46 21.57
C ASN A 831 32.34 12.75 22.25
N SER A 832 32.81 13.68 21.43
CA SER A 832 33.47 14.92 21.82
C SER A 832 32.51 16.11 21.72
N GLY A 833 31.20 15.90 21.80
CA GLY A 833 30.22 16.97 21.63
C GLY A 833 28.80 16.53 21.89
N THR A 834 27.86 17.33 21.39
CA THR A 834 26.44 17.07 21.45
C THR A 834 25.80 17.28 20.08
N PHE A 835 24.79 16.47 19.77
CA PHE A 835 23.88 16.68 18.67
C PHE A 835 22.53 17.16 19.19
N SER A 836 21.95 18.14 18.51
CA SER A 836 20.63 18.69 18.85
C SER A 836 19.75 18.78 17.61
N LEU A 837 18.47 18.47 17.79
CA LEU A 837 17.46 18.56 16.75
C LEU A 837 16.56 19.77 16.96
N GLU A 838 16.21 20.43 15.86
CA GLU A 838 15.14 21.42 15.80
C GLU A 838 14.13 20.98 14.74
N PHE A 839 12.85 21.06 15.09
CA PHE A 839 11.76 20.65 14.21
C PHE A 839 10.90 21.84 13.76
N GLY A 840 10.42 21.75 12.53
CA GLY A 840 9.36 22.60 12.00
C GLY A 840 8.05 22.37 12.77
N ARG A 841 7.28 23.45 12.93
CA ARG A 841 6.00 23.43 13.62
C ARG A 841 4.91 23.98 12.72
N ASP A 842 3.70 23.47 12.90
CA ASP A 842 2.53 24.07 12.29
C ASP A 842 1.99 25.26 13.10
N SER A 843 0.95 25.91 12.58
CA SER A 843 0.34 27.08 13.23
C SER A 843 -0.32 26.78 14.58
N ALA A 844 -0.56 25.51 14.92
CA ALA A 844 -1.10 25.06 16.20
C ALA A 844 0.01 24.63 17.18
N GLY A 845 1.29 24.76 16.79
CA GLY A 845 2.44 24.37 17.60
C GLY A 845 2.80 22.88 17.54
N ARG A 846 2.09 22.08 16.73
CA ARG A 846 2.37 20.64 16.56
C ARG A 846 3.60 20.43 15.69
N VAL A 847 4.19 19.23 15.76
CA VAL A 847 5.51 18.91 15.19
C VAL A 847 5.43 17.80 14.13
N PRO A 848 4.76 18.02 12.99
CA PRO A 848 4.60 16.98 11.96
C PRO A 848 5.92 16.56 11.30
N ALA A 849 6.97 17.38 11.38
CA ALA A 849 8.31 17.01 10.93
C ALA A 849 8.82 15.69 11.56
N LYS A 850 8.37 15.34 12.77
CA LYS A 850 8.71 14.06 13.42
C LYS A 850 8.11 12.85 12.69
N ALA A 851 6.99 12.99 11.99
CA ALA A 851 6.42 11.91 11.21
C ALA A 851 7.25 11.53 9.97
N ASP A 852 7.96 12.52 9.42
CA ASP A 852 8.84 12.41 8.24
C ASP A 852 10.31 12.18 8.64
N PHE A 853 10.60 12.17 9.94
CA PHE A 853 11.93 11.95 10.52
C PHE A 853 11.99 10.55 11.13
N GLN A 854 13.06 9.81 10.84
CA GLN A 854 13.18 8.39 11.12
C GLN A 854 14.63 8.03 11.48
N GLN A 855 14.81 6.86 12.08
CA GLN A 855 16.11 6.30 12.46
C GLN A 855 16.38 4.97 11.77
N LEU A 856 17.66 4.69 11.55
CA LEU A 856 18.17 3.41 11.07
C LEU A 856 19.34 2.97 11.96
N GLY A 857 19.46 1.68 12.19
CA GLY A 857 20.57 1.05 12.92
C GLY A 857 21.81 0.87 12.04
N ASN A 858 22.20 1.91 11.31
CA ASN A 858 23.35 1.93 10.40
C ASN A 858 24.22 3.19 10.64
N GLY A 859 25.14 3.52 9.74
CA GLY A 859 25.99 4.72 9.90
C GLY A 859 27.14 4.55 10.89
N PHE A 860 27.82 5.67 11.20
CA PHE A 860 28.83 5.74 12.25
C PHE A 860 28.17 5.51 13.61
N GLY A 861 28.88 4.85 14.53
CA GLY A 861 28.31 4.53 15.85
C GLY A 861 27.16 3.50 15.84
N GLY A 862 26.63 3.14 14.67
CA GLY A 862 25.52 2.19 14.51
C GLY A 862 24.15 2.82 14.69
N HIS A 863 24.08 4.13 14.53
CA HIS A 863 22.84 4.88 14.48
C HIS A 863 22.96 5.97 13.38
N GLU A 864 21.88 6.20 12.65
CA GLU A 864 21.72 7.39 11.82
C GLU A 864 20.26 7.86 11.88
N TRP A 865 20.04 9.16 11.68
CA TRP A 865 18.72 9.69 11.38
C TRP A 865 18.58 10.04 9.90
N PHE A 866 17.36 9.99 9.40
CA PHE A 866 17.03 10.54 8.09
C PHE A 866 15.68 11.27 8.11
N GLY A 867 15.58 12.30 7.27
CA GLY A 867 14.33 12.94 6.90
C GLY A 867 14.30 13.21 5.39
N TYR A 868 13.35 13.98 4.88
CA TYR A 868 13.24 14.19 3.43
C TYR A 868 13.45 15.65 3.02
N ALA A 869 14.19 15.83 1.92
CA ALA A 869 14.45 17.10 1.31
C ALA A 869 13.15 17.78 0.84
N ARG A 870 12.85 18.98 1.34
CA ARG A 870 11.62 19.71 1.00
C ARG A 870 11.90 21.21 0.79
N ASN A 871 11.21 21.80 -0.17
CA ASN A 871 11.21 23.24 -0.41
C ASN A 871 9.94 23.92 0.14
N ALA A 872 9.88 25.25 0.04
CA ALA A 872 8.76 26.04 0.58
C ALA A 872 7.39 25.67 -0.01
N SER A 873 7.33 25.19 -1.26
CA SER A 873 6.07 24.73 -1.89
C SER A 873 5.62 23.33 -1.44
N HIS A 874 6.47 22.57 -0.75
CA HIS A 874 6.21 21.19 -0.32
C HIS A 874 6.30 21.04 1.20
N ASN A 875 5.66 21.95 1.93
CA ASN A 875 5.62 22.01 3.39
C ASN A 875 7.01 22.10 4.06
N GLY A 876 8.04 22.56 3.34
CA GLY A 876 9.41 22.54 3.82
C GLY A 876 9.61 23.22 5.19
N ALA A 877 8.93 24.33 5.48
CA ALA A 877 9.05 24.99 6.78
C ALA A 877 8.46 24.17 7.95
N VAL A 878 7.32 23.51 7.71
CA VAL A 878 6.59 22.72 8.71
C VAL A 878 7.20 21.33 8.91
N MET A 879 7.77 20.75 7.84
CA MET A 879 8.46 19.45 7.82
C MET A 879 9.98 19.57 7.99
N ARG A 880 10.46 20.77 8.32
CA ARG A 880 11.89 21.03 8.48
C ARG A 880 12.44 20.23 9.65
N VAL A 881 13.61 19.64 9.44
CA VAL A 881 14.48 19.17 10.52
C VAL A 881 15.82 19.89 10.36
N ILE A 882 16.39 20.37 11.46
CA ILE A 882 17.76 20.84 11.54
C ILE A 882 18.47 20.00 12.59
N GLY A 883 19.56 19.35 12.19
CA GLY A 883 20.49 18.68 13.10
C GLY A 883 21.73 19.55 13.26
N THR A 884 22.17 19.78 14.50
CA THR A 884 23.36 20.59 14.80
C THR A 884 24.33 19.82 15.69
N TRP A 885 25.54 19.62 15.18
CA TRP A 885 26.67 19.07 15.93
C TRP A 885 27.47 20.20 16.56
N THR A 886 27.60 20.18 17.89
CA THR A 886 28.37 21.15 18.68
C THR A 886 29.51 20.44 19.39
N LEU A 887 30.74 20.86 19.16
CA LEU A 887 31.90 20.31 19.86
C LEU A 887 31.88 20.71 21.35
N ASN A 888 32.36 19.88 22.27
CA ASN A 888 32.38 20.19 23.71
C ASN A 888 33.64 20.96 24.16
N GLN A 889 34.48 21.37 23.21
CA GLN A 889 35.73 22.08 23.43
C GLN A 889 35.91 23.21 22.41
N GLN A 890 36.74 24.19 22.75
CA GLN A 890 37.02 25.32 21.87
C GLN A 890 38.11 24.99 20.84
N ILE A 891 37.98 25.54 19.64
CA ILE A 891 39.04 25.63 18.65
C ILE A 891 39.21 27.11 18.30
N ASN A 892 40.43 27.62 18.47
CA ASN A 892 40.82 28.98 18.12
C ASN A 892 41.90 28.90 17.03
N GLY A 893 41.48 28.86 15.77
CA GLY A 893 42.36 28.62 14.63
C GLY A 893 41.71 27.77 13.53
N PRO A 894 42.47 27.39 12.48
CA PRO A 894 41.96 26.57 11.40
C PRO A 894 41.71 25.11 11.84
N ALA A 895 40.58 24.56 11.43
CA ALA A 895 40.29 23.13 11.56
C ALA A 895 39.60 22.61 10.30
N GLN A 896 39.96 21.39 9.90
CA GLN A 896 39.26 20.67 8.86
C GLN A 896 37.99 20.04 9.43
N VAL A 897 36.89 20.20 8.69
CA VAL A 897 35.58 19.63 9.04
C VAL A 897 35.28 18.45 8.12
N PHE A 898 34.89 17.34 8.71
CA PHE A 898 34.43 16.13 8.02
C PHE A 898 33.00 15.81 8.43
N VAL A 899 32.23 15.28 7.50
CA VAL A 899 30.90 14.70 7.74
C VAL A 899 30.95 13.22 7.38
N HIS A 900 30.27 12.40 8.16
CA HIS A 900 30.07 11.00 7.82
C HIS A 900 28.85 10.87 6.91
N LEU A 901 29.01 10.11 5.84
CA LEU A 901 27.96 9.79 4.89
C LEU A 901 27.75 8.27 4.88
N PRO A 902 26.64 7.80 5.46
CA PRO A 902 26.17 6.44 5.34
C PRO A 902 25.91 6.05 3.88
N ASP A 903 26.12 4.78 3.56
CA ASP A 903 25.83 4.27 2.21
C ASP A 903 24.35 3.89 2.03
N HIS A 904 23.65 3.55 3.12
CA HIS A 904 22.21 3.37 3.06
C HIS A 904 21.51 4.73 3.20
N TYR A 905 20.40 4.93 2.47
CA TYR A 905 19.46 6.04 2.68
C TYR A 905 19.95 7.50 2.55
N GLY A 906 21.20 7.78 2.23
CA GLY A 906 21.66 9.14 1.88
C GLY A 906 21.37 9.50 0.42
N TYR A 907 20.13 9.78 0.01
CA TYR A 907 19.81 9.90 -1.43
C TYR A 907 19.80 11.32 -2.02
N THR A 908 19.81 12.35 -1.18
CA THR A 908 19.80 13.73 -1.67
C THR A 908 21.05 14.11 -2.48
N ARG A 909 20.83 14.88 -3.54
CA ARG A 909 21.91 15.51 -4.32
C ARG A 909 22.37 16.85 -3.75
N GLN A 910 21.61 17.45 -2.84
CA GLN A 910 21.79 18.82 -2.39
C GLN A 910 21.67 18.94 -0.87
N ALA A 911 22.54 18.23 -0.12
CA ALA A 911 22.63 18.39 1.33
C ALA A 911 23.43 19.65 1.67
N ARG A 912 22.78 20.64 2.29
CA ARG A 912 23.40 21.89 2.71
C ARG A 912 23.87 21.83 4.15
N TYR A 913 25.17 21.83 4.34
CA TYR A 913 25.84 21.98 5.64
C TYR A 913 26.24 23.43 5.86
N ASP A 914 25.86 24.00 7.00
CA ASP A 914 26.24 25.33 7.44
C ASP A 914 27.29 25.22 8.57
N VAL A 915 28.52 25.65 8.28
CA VAL A 915 29.65 25.64 9.21
C VAL A 915 29.74 26.99 9.92
N HIS A 916 29.68 27.00 11.25
CA HIS A 916 29.73 28.23 12.05
C HIS A 916 31.19 28.61 12.33
N THR A 917 31.71 29.58 11.57
CA THR A 917 33.13 29.99 11.60
C THR A 917 33.33 31.30 12.36
N ALA A 918 34.59 31.66 12.62
CA ALA A 918 34.96 32.97 13.16
C ALA A 918 34.49 34.14 12.28
N GLN A 919 34.30 33.92 10.98
CA GLN A 919 33.85 34.93 10.01
C GLN A 919 32.36 34.79 9.66
N GLY A 920 31.57 34.13 10.52
CA GLY A 920 30.15 33.86 10.29
C GLY A 920 29.88 32.49 9.66
N ILE A 921 28.66 32.28 9.17
CA ILE A 921 28.26 30.98 8.60
C ILE A 921 28.84 30.80 7.20
N ARG A 922 29.39 29.61 6.94
CA ARG A 922 29.87 29.17 5.62
C ARG A 922 29.12 27.92 5.19
N SER A 923 28.36 28.01 4.09
CA SER A 923 27.60 26.90 3.55
C SER A 923 28.43 26.02 2.61
N ARG A 924 28.16 24.71 2.64
CA ARG A 924 28.66 23.71 1.71
C ARG A 924 27.50 22.83 1.27
N VAL A 925 27.35 22.66 -0.04
CA VAL A 925 26.33 21.77 -0.61
C VAL A 925 27.05 20.58 -1.22
N ILE A 926 26.73 19.38 -0.75
CA ILE A 926 27.31 18.13 -1.25
C ILE A 926 26.19 17.12 -1.57
N SER A 927 26.51 16.12 -2.39
CA SER A 927 25.62 14.97 -2.56
C SER A 927 25.89 13.94 -1.47
N GLN A 928 24.83 13.42 -0.86
CA GLN A 928 24.92 12.28 0.06
C GLN A 928 24.86 10.94 -0.67
N ARG A 929 24.55 10.93 -1.98
CA ARG A 929 24.32 9.69 -2.74
C ARG A 929 25.45 8.68 -2.56
N PRO A 930 25.11 7.38 -2.45
CA PRO A 930 26.09 6.33 -2.40
C PRO A 930 27.03 6.38 -3.61
N VAL A 931 28.32 6.28 -3.37
CA VAL A 931 29.32 6.18 -4.42
C VAL A 931 29.83 4.75 -4.40
N LYS A 932 29.62 4.02 -5.50
CA LYS A 932 30.21 2.68 -5.64
C LYS A 932 31.73 2.83 -5.66
N ALA A 933 32.40 2.36 -4.62
CA ALA A 933 33.86 2.32 -4.58
C ALA A 933 34.38 1.31 -5.63
N ASN A 934 33.62 0.23 -5.87
CA ASN A 934 33.81 -0.78 -6.92
C ASN A 934 32.45 -1.43 -7.29
N ALA A 935 32.41 -2.25 -8.35
CA ALA A 935 31.23 -3.06 -8.66
C ALA A 935 30.91 -3.99 -7.47
N GLY A 936 29.76 -3.76 -6.82
CA GLY A 936 29.27 -4.59 -5.72
C GLY A 936 29.76 -4.21 -4.32
N GLN A 937 30.48 -3.09 -4.13
CA GLN A 937 30.86 -2.61 -2.79
C GLN A 937 30.50 -1.14 -2.59
N GLN A 938 29.49 -0.98 -1.75
CA GLN A 938 28.94 0.24 -1.20
C GLN A 938 29.47 0.36 0.25
N ALA A 939 29.88 1.55 0.69
CA ALA A 939 30.50 1.72 2.00
C ALA A 939 30.35 3.14 2.57
N ASN A 940 30.05 3.18 3.87
CA ASN A 940 30.12 4.37 4.72
C ASN A 940 31.46 5.12 4.51
N ARG A 941 31.44 6.46 4.54
CA ARG A 941 32.65 7.26 4.28
C ARG A 941 32.67 8.59 5.02
N TRP A 942 33.87 9.08 5.34
CA TRP A 942 34.10 10.46 5.76
C TRP A 942 34.36 11.36 4.55
N VAL A 943 33.66 12.50 4.48
CA VAL A 943 33.82 13.50 3.42
C VAL A 943 34.21 14.84 4.04
N SER A 944 35.25 15.48 3.50
CA SER A 944 35.65 16.80 3.96
C SER A 944 34.74 17.89 3.39
N LEU A 945 34.25 18.78 4.27
CA LEU A 945 33.59 20.03 3.87
C LEU A 945 34.60 21.17 3.58
N GLY A 946 35.87 20.96 3.93
CA GLY A 946 36.97 21.91 3.81
C GLY A 946 37.56 22.32 5.16
N VAL A 947 38.48 23.29 5.11
CA VAL A 947 39.13 23.90 6.28
C VAL A 947 38.48 25.24 6.59
N PHE A 948 38.21 25.49 7.87
CA PHE A 948 37.55 26.70 8.35
C PHE A 948 38.25 27.24 9.59
N ALA A 949 38.23 28.57 9.77
CA ALA A 949 38.76 29.20 10.97
C ALA A 949 37.67 29.29 12.05
N PHE A 950 37.98 28.84 13.26
CA PHE A 950 37.09 28.90 14.42
C PHE A 950 37.65 29.86 15.49
N SER A 951 36.75 30.47 16.25
CA SER A 951 37.08 31.34 17.39
C SER A 951 36.06 31.09 18.51
N GLY A 952 36.15 29.92 19.14
CA GLY A 952 35.21 29.45 20.14
C GLY A 952 34.82 28.00 19.91
N THR A 953 33.57 27.65 20.22
CA THR A 953 33.07 26.28 20.08
C THR A 953 32.59 26.00 18.64
N PRO A 954 33.22 25.08 17.90
CA PRO A 954 32.79 24.70 16.56
C PRO A 954 31.36 24.14 16.52
N LYS A 955 30.61 24.54 15.48
CA LYS A 955 29.28 24.01 15.17
C LYS A 955 29.11 23.77 13.67
N VAL A 956 28.40 22.70 13.34
CA VAL A 956 27.93 22.39 11.98
C VAL A 956 26.46 22.07 12.06
N SER A 957 25.66 22.62 11.16
CA SER A 957 24.23 22.31 11.04
C SER A 957 23.90 21.76 9.66
N LEU A 958 22.99 20.79 9.60
CA LEU A 958 22.40 20.26 8.37
C LEU A 958 20.90 20.50 8.43
N SER A 959 20.27 20.81 7.30
CA SER A 959 18.81 20.95 7.21
C SER A 959 18.22 20.07 6.11
N THR A 960 17.01 19.57 6.34
CA THR A 960 16.17 18.97 5.28
C THR A 960 15.63 20.02 4.30
N LEU A 961 15.77 21.32 4.57
CA LEU A 961 15.38 22.36 3.63
C LEU A 961 16.41 22.51 2.49
N ASN A 962 15.96 22.30 1.26
CA ASN A 962 16.73 22.66 0.07
C ASN A 962 15.82 23.22 -1.05
N GLY A 963 16.42 23.74 -2.12
CA GLY A 963 15.70 24.47 -3.17
C GLY A 963 14.82 23.58 -4.07
N GLU A 964 15.22 22.32 -4.25
CA GLU A 964 14.60 21.40 -5.22
C GLU A 964 13.78 20.27 -4.58
N GLY A 965 13.83 20.13 -3.26
CA GLY A 965 13.22 19.01 -2.55
C GLY A 965 11.70 19.00 -2.61
N VAL A 966 11.13 17.82 -2.87
CA VAL A 966 9.68 17.59 -2.94
C VAL A 966 9.19 16.54 -1.93
N GLY A 967 10.08 16.03 -1.06
CA GLY A 967 9.78 14.99 -0.07
C GLY A 967 10.04 13.56 -0.54
N ASP A 968 10.89 13.36 -1.55
CA ASP A 968 11.23 12.07 -2.16
C ASP A 968 12.68 11.64 -1.94
N GLU A 969 13.62 12.59 -1.88
CA GLU A 969 15.02 12.33 -1.57
C GLU A 969 15.30 12.50 -0.08
N SER A 970 15.86 11.47 0.54
CA SER A 970 16.25 11.49 1.94
C SER A 970 17.55 12.30 2.19
N VAL A 971 17.58 12.97 3.33
CA VAL A 971 18.72 13.69 3.93
C VAL A 971 19.09 12.97 5.22
N VAL A 972 20.32 12.50 5.31
CA VAL A 972 20.84 11.73 6.45
C VAL A 972 21.64 12.62 7.40
N PHE A 973 21.47 12.38 8.70
CA PHE A 973 22.19 12.98 9.81
C PHE A 973 22.89 11.86 10.57
N ASP A 974 24.22 11.93 10.63
CA ASP A 974 25.08 10.94 11.31
C ASP A 974 26.18 11.69 12.09
N ALA A 975 27.46 11.50 11.81
CA ALA A 975 28.54 12.11 12.60
C ALA A 975 29.27 13.27 11.91
N VAL A 976 29.84 14.18 12.72
CA VAL A 976 30.75 15.26 12.28
C VAL A 976 32.07 15.15 13.01
N ALA A 977 33.19 15.33 12.32
CA ALA A 977 34.51 15.38 12.94
C ALA A 977 35.24 16.70 12.68
N PHE A 978 35.91 17.19 13.73
CA PHE A 978 36.75 18.39 13.68
C PHE A 978 38.21 18.01 13.90
N PHE A 979 39.09 18.41 12.99
CA PHE A 979 40.53 18.18 13.10
C PHE A 979 41.28 19.52 13.09
N PRO A 980 41.80 20.01 14.24
CA PRO A 980 42.65 21.19 14.28
C PRO A 980 43.86 21.02 13.36
N THR A 981 44.13 22.02 12.51
CA THR A 981 45.25 22.01 11.55
C THR A 981 46.07 23.30 11.69
N THR A 982 47.28 23.31 11.14
CA THR A 982 48.18 24.48 11.10
C THR A 982 48.27 25.12 9.71
N CYS A 983 47.65 24.54 8.68
CA CYS A 983 47.57 25.10 7.33
C CYS A 983 46.11 25.14 6.82
N PRO A 984 45.69 26.23 6.14
CA PRO A 984 44.40 26.32 5.44
C PRO A 984 44.22 25.28 4.35
#